data_AF-A0A660PCT4-F1
#
_entry.id   AF-A0A660PCT4-F1
#
_cell.length_a   1.000
_cell.length_b   1.000
_cell.length_c   1.000
_cell.angle_alpha   90.00
_cell.angle_beta   90.00
_cell.angle_gamma   90.00
#
_symmetry.space_group_name_H-M   'P 1'
#
loop_
_entity.id
_entity.type
_entity.pdbx_description
1 polymer ?
#
loop_
_entity_poly.entity_id
_entity_poly.type
_entity_poly.pdbx_seq_one_letter_code
_entity_poly.pdbx_strand_id
1 'polypeptide(L)'
;GHVPFMLLSVLLLIGLFYYLRNKINWAVLIGLVAVGALLQSFSSYFLLAPILTGVIIILGILSKKYKFRFQWKIGLTIIIISAIGLSVHAFIPIRSELNPRIDENNPSRDWQTFVDYLDRKQYGQMSMIERMFKRRGLLSNQFGRHPHMGFWSYFEEQYSNTGVTFIFPFFALGLLGMIVAIRKRLEIGLPFFTLFLITSMGLVLYMNFADGTQYSFNTGDAYLEVRNRDYFFTPAFVFFGIAMGLGISALMQIIKEKFDASNPSLSKSLVYLSGIMVLLPGFALGNNYHACDRSQNYIPYNYAANILDTCEPNSILFTSGDNDTFPVWCLQEVYNYRKDVRVVNLSLLNTDWYVDQMKNRYDVPISLTEEQILWYNFETSQGVGKRPSKPFYDRARKRQTYLVPTRHENRLVKVQDMMVDEIFIESLIKDDSGDGWTLKQPIYFSSAPYAESPLKLRDRANAVGLLYKIEPNPNPRLIDVNTGYDMYMNKYKFDGYENSEVYRDENATGVFLGVGINAIRIYNELINSNDNERATKLAEKIISVYPEYWQMYMLLADEYSKKGDTTKVRELFTSLVDTLDAFLASNEENIFYRQDLGLAYVELGRLDNDNTLTEKGVKYLWDAFAANPNSNYAFRKLYSSLVELGRFSEIQQAAKMYAEYKINLKDPILQQMLGSSPPSGMYAP
;
A
#
# COMPACT_ATOMS: atom_id res chain seq x y z
N GLY A 1 -19.46 17.57 -18.29
CA GLY A 1 -18.74 16.53 -19.04
C GLY A 1 -17.38 17.05 -19.47
N HIS A 2 -16.40 16.17 -19.65
CA HIS A 2 -15.01 16.57 -19.96
C HIS A 2 -14.88 17.28 -21.33
N VAL A 3 -15.67 16.90 -22.33
CA VAL A 3 -15.65 17.55 -23.67
C VAL A 3 -16.05 19.03 -23.60
N PRO A 4 -17.21 19.41 -23.02
CA PRO A 4 -17.53 20.82 -22.79
C PRO A 4 -16.47 21.59 -22.00
N PHE A 5 -15.86 20.97 -20.98
CA PHE A 5 -14.79 21.59 -20.20
C PHE A 5 -13.54 21.87 -21.05
N MET A 6 -13.13 20.90 -21.87
CA MET A 6 -12.02 21.06 -22.82
C MET A 6 -12.30 22.17 -23.82
N LEU A 7 -13.51 22.18 -24.41
CA LEU A 7 -13.92 23.22 -25.35
C LEU A 7 -13.93 24.61 -24.70
N LEU A 8 -14.52 24.75 -23.51
CA LEU A 8 -14.52 26.00 -22.76
C LEU A 8 -13.10 26.45 -22.41
N SER A 9 -12.23 25.52 -21.99
CA SER A 9 -10.83 25.82 -21.68
C SER A 9 -10.08 26.32 -22.91
N VAL A 10 -10.28 25.67 -24.06
CA VAL A 10 -9.70 26.12 -25.34
C VAL A 10 -10.23 27.51 -25.73
N LEU A 11 -11.54 27.74 -25.62
CA LEU A 11 -12.14 29.05 -25.92
C LEU A 11 -11.62 30.15 -24.99
N LEU A 12 -11.49 29.86 -23.69
CA LEU A 12 -10.91 30.77 -22.70
C LEU A 12 -9.44 31.06 -23.03
N LEU A 13 -8.65 30.02 -23.36
CA LEU A 13 -7.25 30.18 -23.76
C LEU A 13 -7.12 31.00 -25.05
N ILE A 14 -8.00 30.81 -26.04
CA ILE A 14 -8.05 31.60 -27.26
C ILE A 14 -8.40 33.07 -26.94
N GLY A 15 -9.41 33.30 -26.10
CA GLY A 15 -9.80 34.64 -25.68
C GLY A 15 -8.70 35.36 -24.91
N LEU A 16 -8.05 34.65 -23.97
CA LEU A 16 -6.92 35.15 -23.19
C LEU A 16 -5.72 35.44 -24.09
N PHE A 17 -5.42 34.55 -25.03
CA PHE A 17 -4.39 34.74 -26.04
C PHE A 17 -4.69 35.96 -26.91
N TYR A 18 -5.91 36.12 -27.40
CA TYR A 18 -6.31 37.29 -28.20
C TYR A 18 -6.12 38.59 -27.41
N TYR A 19 -6.51 38.61 -26.13
CA TYR A 19 -6.37 39.77 -25.25
C TYR A 19 -4.89 40.08 -24.92
N LEU A 20 -4.07 39.04 -24.74
CA LEU A 20 -2.69 39.17 -24.29
C LEU A 20 -1.66 39.18 -25.43
N ARG A 21 -2.00 38.84 -26.68
CA ARG A 21 -1.05 38.62 -27.79
C ARG A 21 -0.02 39.74 -27.99
N ASN A 22 -0.40 40.99 -27.76
CA ASN A 22 0.48 42.15 -27.92
C ASN A 22 1.38 42.38 -26.69
N LYS A 23 1.06 41.75 -25.56
CA LYS A 23 1.82 41.77 -24.30
C LYS A 23 2.67 40.51 -24.12
N ILE A 24 2.50 39.49 -24.97
CA ILE A 24 3.23 38.23 -24.87
C ILE A 24 4.66 38.41 -25.37
N ASN A 25 5.60 37.95 -24.55
CA ASN A 25 6.96 37.73 -24.99
C ASN A 25 7.06 36.37 -25.69
N TRP A 26 7.07 36.38 -27.02
CA TRP A 26 7.05 35.17 -27.84
C TRP A 26 8.23 34.23 -27.58
N ALA A 27 9.43 34.76 -27.31
CA ALA A 27 10.58 33.92 -26.99
C ALA A 27 10.36 33.16 -25.67
N VAL A 28 9.81 33.85 -24.67
CA VAL A 28 9.44 33.24 -23.37
C VAL A 28 8.32 32.23 -23.57
N LEU A 29 7.29 32.54 -24.36
CA LEU A 29 6.19 31.61 -24.62
C LEU A 29 6.69 30.33 -25.28
N ILE A 30 7.55 30.42 -26.30
CA ILE A 30 8.13 29.23 -26.95
C ILE A 30 8.95 28.41 -25.94
N GLY A 31 9.74 29.07 -25.10
CA GLY A 31 10.46 28.41 -24.01
C GLY A 31 9.51 27.70 -23.03
N LEU A 32 8.43 28.36 -22.62
CA LEU A 32 7.41 27.79 -21.74
C LEU A 32 6.63 26.65 -22.40
N VAL A 33 6.38 26.68 -23.71
CA VAL A 33 5.75 25.57 -24.44
C VAL A 33 6.69 24.36 -24.48
N ALA A 34 7.99 24.58 -24.70
CA ALA A 34 8.98 23.51 -24.64
C ALA A 34 8.97 22.84 -23.26
N VAL A 35 9.02 23.62 -22.18
CA VAL A 35 8.95 23.10 -20.80
C VAL A 35 7.58 22.46 -20.52
N GLY A 36 6.50 23.09 -20.98
CA GLY A 36 5.13 22.63 -20.80
C GLY A 36 4.85 21.28 -21.46
N ALA A 37 5.62 20.88 -22.48
CA ALA A 37 5.54 19.55 -23.06
C ALA A 37 5.80 18.43 -22.03
N LEU A 38 6.58 18.70 -20.97
CA LEU A 38 6.79 17.76 -19.86
C LEU A 38 5.50 17.42 -19.12
N LEU A 39 4.54 18.36 -19.05
CA LEU A 39 3.24 18.12 -18.42
C LEU A 39 2.42 17.08 -19.19
N GLN A 40 2.72 16.88 -20.47
CA GLN A 40 2.13 15.83 -21.28
C GLN A 40 2.92 14.52 -21.17
N SER A 41 4.22 14.56 -21.47
CA SER A 41 5.14 13.42 -21.33
C SER A 41 6.60 13.84 -21.53
N PHE A 42 7.54 13.06 -20.98
CA PHE A 42 8.96 13.17 -21.29
C PHE A 42 9.23 12.88 -22.77
N SER A 43 8.52 11.91 -23.37
CA SER A 43 8.57 11.66 -24.82
C SER A 43 8.29 12.94 -25.63
N SER A 44 7.24 13.69 -25.27
CA SER A 44 6.89 14.95 -25.92
C SER A 44 7.96 16.03 -25.73
N TYR A 45 8.55 16.13 -24.54
CA TYR A 45 9.64 17.08 -24.28
C TYR A 45 10.89 16.77 -25.12
N PHE A 46 11.36 15.53 -25.12
CA PHE A 46 12.56 15.14 -25.86
C PHE A 46 12.38 15.31 -27.37
N LEU A 47 11.15 15.24 -27.88
CA LEU A 47 10.83 15.55 -29.27
C LEU A 47 10.76 17.07 -29.54
N LEU A 48 10.01 17.82 -28.73
CA LEU A 48 9.69 19.23 -29.00
C LEU A 48 10.80 20.20 -28.61
N ALA A 49 11.52 19.97 -27.50
CA ALA A 49 12.52 20.90 -27.01
C ALA A 49 13.66 21.15 -28.02
N PRO A 50 14.23 20.14 -28.72
CA PRO A 50 15.22 20.38 -29.77
C PRO A 50 14.66 21.18 -30.95
N ILE A 51 13.43 20.87 -31.38
CA ILE A 51 12.75 21.58 -32.48
C ILE A 51 12.56 23.05 -32.12
N LEU A 52 12.01 23.33 -30.93
CA LEU A 52 11.74 24.68 -30.45
C LEU A 52 13.02 25.46 -30.17
N THR A 53 14.10 24.78 -29.77
CA THR A 53 15.45 25.37 -29.69
C THR A 53 15.91 25.85 -31.07
N GLY A 54 15.77 25.01 -32.10
CA GLY A 54 16.05 25.38 -33.49
C GLY A 54 15.22 26.58 -33.96
N VAL A 55 13.92 26.59 -33.66
CA VAL A 55 13.00 27.70 -33.97
C VAL A 55 13.45 29.00 -33.27
N ILE A 56 13.79 28.96 -31.99
CA ILE A 56 14.29 30.14 -31.26
C ILE A 56 15.58 30.68 -31.88
N ILE A 57 16.52 29.80 -32.27
CA ILE A 57 17.79 30.22 -32.89
C ILE A 57 17.51 30.88 -34.25
N ILE A 58 16.68 30.27 -35.10
CA ILE A 58 16.32 30.82 -36.40
C ILE A 58 15.64 32.18 -36.23
N LEU A 59 14.62 32.29 -35.38
CA LEU A 59 13.94 33.56 -35.10
C LEU A 59 14.90 34.59 -34.48
N GLY A 60 15.87 34.16 -33.68
CA GLY A 60 16.95 35.00 -33.18
C GLY A 60 17.81 35.59 -34.29
N ILE A 61 18.22 34.78 -35.27
CA ILE A 61 18.98 35.24 -36.45
C ILE A 61 18.13 36.19 -37.31
N LEU A 62 16.87 35.83 -37.58
CA LEU A 62 15.94 36.65 -38.35
C LEU A 62 15.66 37.99 -37.65
N SER A 63 15.54 38.01 -36.32
CA SER A 63 15.33 39.24 -35.55
C SER A 63 16.47 40.24 -35.73
N LYS A 64 17.71 39.76 -35.85
CA LYS A 64 18.88 40.60 -36.15
C LYS A 64 18.85 41.09 -37.59
N LYS A 65 18.54 40.21 -38.55
CA LYS A 65 18.49 40.53 -39.98
C LYS A 65 17.39 41.55 -40.33
N TYR A 66 16.18 41.36 -39.79
CA TYR A 66 14.99 42.16 -40.07
C TYR A 66 14.68 43.20 -38.97
N LYS A 67 15.56 43.35 -37.97
CA LYS A 67 15.50 44.36 -36.91
C LYS A 67 14.21 44.39 -36.07
N PHE A 68 13.54 43.25 -35.87
CA PHE A 68 12.42 43.16 -34.91
C PHE A 68 12.89 42.75 -33.52
N ARG A 69 12.14 43.14 -32.47
CA ARG A 69 12.48 42.81 -31.08
C ARG A 69 12.09 41.37 -30.75
N PHE A 70 13.08 40.51 -30.49
CA PHE A 70 12.85 39.13 -30.07
C PHE A 70 13.92 38.69 -29.06
N GLN A 71 13.50 38.36 -27.84
CA GLN A 71 14.39 38.05 -26.72
C GLN A 71 14.84 36.58 -26.73
N TRP A 72 15.39 36.13 -27.86
CA TRP A 72 15.74 34.72 -28.08
C TRP A 72 16.66 34.13 -27.00
N LYS A 73 17.55 34.95 -26.41
CA LYS A 73 18.41 34.51 -25.29
C LYS A 73 17.60 34.04 -24.09
N ILE A 74 16.55 34.77 -23.69
CA ILE A 74 15.72 34.40 -22.53
C ILE A 74 14.95 33.11 -22.82
N GLY A 75 14.32 33.02 -23.99
CA GLY A 75 13.63 31.80 -24.41
C GLY A 75 14.55 30.58 -24.41
N LEU A 76 15.77 30.74 -24.95
CA LEU A 76 16.79 29.70 -24.95
C LEU A 76 17.24 29.33 -23.53
N THR A 77 17.46 30.33 -22.66
CA THR A 77 17.81 30.12 -21.25
C THR A 77 16.73 29.31 -20.53
N ILE A 78 15.44 29.55 -20.78
CA ILE A 78 14.35 28.74 -20.19
C ILE A 78 14.49 27.27 -20.58
N ILE A 79 14.72 26.98 -21.86
CA ILE A 79 14.89 25.60 -22.34
C ILE A 79 16.15 24.97 -21.74
N ILE A 80 17.28 25.68 -21.73
CA ILE A 80 18.54 25.16 -21.16
C ILE A 80 18.39 24.90 -19.66
N ILE A 81 17.81 25.83 -18.90
CA ILE A 81 17.57 25.62 -17.46
C ILE A 81 16.65 24.42 -17.24
N SER A 82 15.63 24.23 -18.08
CA SER A 82 14.78 23.04 -17.98
C SER A 82 15.56 21.74 -18.25
N ALA A 83 16.45 21.73 -19.23
CA ALA A 83 17.27 20.56 -19.54
C ALA A 83 18.27 20.26 -18.41
N ILE A 84 18.86 21.30 -17.80
CA ILE A 84 19.68 21.17 -16.60
C ILE A 84 18.84 20.61 -15.44
N GLY A 85 17.62 21.12 -15.24
CA GLY A 85 16.71 20.61 -14.22
C GLY A 85 16.36 19.13 -14.44
N LEU A 86 16.16 18.71 -15.69
CA LEU A 86 15.88 17.32 -16.05
C LEU A 86 17.12 16.41 -15.99
N SER A 87 18.33 16.98 -16.02
CA SER A 87 19.57 16.20 -15.96
C SER A 87 19.68 15.37 -14.67
N VAL A 88 18.95 15.74 -13.60
CA VAL A 88 18.85 14.93 -12.37
C VAL A 88 18.32 13.52 -12.63
N HIS A 89 17.50 13.34 -13.68
CA HIS A 89 17.00 12.02 -14.07
C HIS A 89 18.07 11.12 -14.68
N ALA A 90 19.23 11.65 -15.08
CA ALA A 90 20.37 10.83 -15.53
C ALA A 90 20.89 9.89 -14.43
N PHE A 91 20.60 10.19 -13.15
CA PHE A 91 20.87 9.27 -12.05
C PHE A 91 20.20 7.91 -12.25
N ILE A 92 19.02 7.84 -12.87
CA ILE A 92 18.26 6.59 -13.04
C ILE A 92 19.03 5.57 -13.90
N PRO A 93 19.40 5.86 -15.17
CA PRO A 93 20.17 4.90 -15.97
C PRO A 93 21.57 4.66 -15.39
N ILE A 94 22.22 5.66 -14.78
CA ILE A 94 23.51 5.47 -14.10
C ILE A 94 23.37 4.46 -12.95
N ARG A 95 22.31 4.57 -12.14
CA ARG A 95 22.08 3.66 -11.02
C ARG A 95 21.70 2.27 -11.51
N SER A 96 20.92 2.15 -12.58
CA SER A 96 20.54 0.90 -13.23
C SER A 96 21.76 0.14 -13.77
N GLU A 97 22.72 0.83 -14.38
CA GLU A 97 23.98 0.24 -14.89
C GLU A 97 24.83 -0.42 -13.77
N LEU A 98 24.67 0.05 -12.53
CA LEU A 98 25.32 -0.56 -11.35
C LEU A 98 24.61 -1.85 -10.88
N ASN A 99 23.67 -2.38 -11.66
CA ASN A 99 22.95 -3.62 -11.43
C ASN A 99 22.38 -3.75 -10.00
N PRO A 100 21.54 -2.79 -9.52
CA PRO A 100 20.96 -2.87 -8.19
C PRO A 100 20.10 -4.15 -8.06
N ARG A 101 19.88 -4.59 -6.81
CA ARG A 101 19.05 -5.78 -6.51
C ARG A 101 17.68 -5.70 -7.17
N ILE A 102 17.09 -4.50 -7.15
CA ILE A 102 15.82 -4.18 -7.78
C ILE A 102 16.11 -3.14 -8.86
N ASP A 103 16.02 -3.56 -10.12
CA ASP A 103 16.34 -2.75 -11.29
C ASP A 103 15.09 -2.59 -12.16
N GLU A 104 14.09 -1.90 -11.61
CA GLU A 104 12.73 -1.91 -12.14
C GLU A 104 12.66 -1.40 -13.59
N ASN A 105 12.25 -2.27 -14.51
CA ASN A 105 12.26 -2.07 -15.97
C ASN A 105 13.63 -1.95 -16.63
N ASN A 106 14.73 -2.13 -15.88
CA ASN A 106 16.11 -1.99 -16.36
C ASN A 106 16.33 -0.73 -17.24
N PRO A 107 16.22 0.49 -16.69
CA PRO A 107 16.28 1.73 -17.46
C PRO A 107 17.59 1.97 -18.23
N SER A 108 18.69 1.32 -17.86
CA SER A 108 19.97 1.39 -18.57
C SER A 108 19.98 0.63 -19.90
N ARG A 109 19.02 -0.30 -20.12
CA ARG A 109 18.96 -1.17 -21.30
C ARG A 109 19.03 -0.40 -22.62
N ASP A 110 18.23 0.65 -22.76
CA ASP A 110 18.18 1.49 -23.96
C ASP A 110 17.44 2.81 -23.70
N TRP A 111 17.59 3.77 -24.62
CA TRP A 111 16.97 5.09 -24.52
C TRP A 111 15.44 5.05 -24.44
N GLN A 112 14.79 4.15 -25.19
CA GLN A 112 13.33 4.07 -25.18
C GLN A 112 12.82 3.52 -23.85
N THR A 113 13.49 2.52 -23.28
CA THR A 113 13.18 1.98 -21.94
C THR A 113 13.33 3.06 -20.86
N PHE A 114 14.39 3.87 -20.92
CA PHE A 114 14.57 5.02 -20.02
C PHE A 114 13.42 6.04 -20.12
N VAL A 115 13.03 6.43 -21.34
CA VAL A 115 11.94 7.39 -21.55
C VAL A 115 10.59 6.79 -21.14
N ASP A 116 10.33 5.51 -21.46
CA ASP A 116 9.13 4.79 -21.05
C ASP A 116 9.01 4.70 -19.52
N TYR A 117 10.14 4.51 -18.82
CA TYR A 117 10.21 4.51 -17.36
C TYR A 117 9.83 5.88 -16.79
N LEU A 118 10.37 6.96 -17.33
CA LEU A 118 10.02 8.34 -16.92
C LEU A 118 8.55 8.67 -17.18
N ASP A 119 8.01 8.20 -18.30
CA ASP A 119 6.59 8.33 -18.66
C ASP A 119 5.68 7.35 -17.92
N ARG A 120 6.25 6.48 -17.08
CA ARG A 120 5.54 5.47 -16.29
C ARG A 120 4.65 4.56 -17.13
N LYS A 121 5.04 4.26 -18.38
CA LYS A 121 4.21 3.47 -19.31
C LYS A 121 3.95 2.05 -18.81
N GLN A 122 4.78 1.53 -17.89
CA GLN A 122 4.62 0.22 -17.27
C GLN A 122 3.33 0.04 -16.45
N TYR A 123 2.72 1.12 -15.94
CA TYR A 123 1.50 1.02 -15.12
C TYR A 123 0.20 1.26 -15.91
N GLY A 124 0.31 1.50 -17.23
CA GLY A 124 -0.80 1.97 -18.06
C GLY A 124 -1.12 3.45 -17.86
N GLN A 125 -1.87 4.03 -18.79
CA GLN A 125 -2.25 5.44 -18.76
C GLN A 125 -3.76 5.60 -18.69
N MET A 126 -4.22 6.44 -17.77
CA MET A 126 -5.59 6.93 -17.71
C MET A 126 -5.55 8.45 -17.77
N SER A 127 -6.41 9.03 -18.60
CA SER A 127 -6.55 10.48 -18.68
C SER A 127 -7.01 11.02 -17.33
N MET A 128 -6.15 11.77 -16.64
CA MET A 128 -6.51 12.42 -15.37
C MET A 128 -7.62 13.44 -15.55
N ILE A 129 -7.68 14.09 -16.72
CA ILE A 129 -8.77 15.00 -17.09
C ILE A 129 -10.08 14.22 -17.19
N GLU A 130 -10.11 13.07 -17.85
CA GLU A 130 -11.35 12.28 -17.92
C GLU A 130 -11.73 11.76 -16.53
N ARG A 131 -10.74 11.27 -15.77
CA ARG A 131 -10.90 10.75 -14.41
C ARG A 131 -11.57 11.75 -13.48
N MET A 132 -11.23 13.04 -13.53
CA MET A 132 -11.82 14.04 -12.64
C MET A 132 -13.32 14.27 -12.84
N PHE A 133 -13.85 13.98 -14.04
CA PHE A 133 -15.29 14.15 -14.36
C PHE A 133 -16.14 12.90 -14.09
N LYS A 134 -15.52 11.73 -13.86
CA LYS A 134 -16.23 10.49 -13.53
C LYS A 134 -16.04 10.18 -12.05
N ARG A 135 -16.95 10.69 -11.21
CA ARG A 135 -16.86 10.60 -9.74
C ARG A 135 -16.61 9.17 -9.25
N ARG A 136 -15.60 8.98 -8.39
CA ARG A 136 -15.18 7.68 -7.84
C ARG A 136 -15.46 7.51 -6.36
N GLY A 137 -15.98 8.55 -5.71
CA GLY A 137 -16.45 8.51 -4.34
C GLY A 137 -17.29 9.73 -3.98
N LEU A 138 -18.01 9.68 -2.87
CA LEU A 138 -18.89 10.75 -2.41
C LEU A 138 -18.09 12.02 -2.10
N LEU A 139 -18.63 13.18 -2.48
CA LEU A 139 -18.00 14.47 -2.18
C LEU A 139 -17.93 14.71 -0.66
N SER A 140 -18.94 14.27 0.09
CA SER A 140 -18.93 14.31 1.55
C SER A 140 -17.77 13.52 2.15
N ASN A 141 -17.40 12.40 1.53
CA ASN A 141 -16.30 11.56 2.00
C ASN A 141 -14.95 12.17 1.64
N GLN A 142 -14.81 12.67 0.41
CA GLN A 142 -13.57 13.26 -0.08
C GLN A 142 -13.23 14.60 0.59
N PHE A 143 -14.22 15.47 0.78
CA PHE A 143 -14.01 16.76 1.43
C PHE A 143 -14.21 16.70 2.94
N GLY A 144 -14.97 15.74 3.46
CA GLY A 144 -15.31 15.62 4.87
C GLY A 144 -14.36 14.74 5.66
N ARG A 145 -14.92 14.10 6.70
CA ARG A 145 -14.22 13.16 7.57
C ARG A 145 -14.50 11.74 7.09
N HIS A 146 -13.50 11.13 6.47
CA HIS A 146 -13.59 9.77 5.97
C HIS A 146 -12.21 9.11 6.05
N PRO A 147 -12.14 7.85 6.50
CA PRO A 147 -10.88 7.11 6.52
C PRO A 147 -10.17 7.12 5.16
N HIS A 148 -8.84 7.12 5.19
CA HIS A 148 -7.93 6.95 4.05
C HIS A 148 -7.87 8.06 2.99
N MET A 149 -8.84 8.98 2.92
CA MET A 149 -8.83 10.04 1.88
C MET A 149 -9.58 11.34 2.22
N GLY A 150 -10.25 11.45 3.37
CA GLY A 150 -11.00 12.65 3.72
C GLY A 150 -10.08 13.86 3.91
N PHE A 151 -10.38 14.96 3.21
CA PHE A 151 -9.60 16.20 3.30
C PHE A 151 -9.54 16.73 4.74
N TRP A 152 -10.67 16.81 5.43
CA TRP A 152 -10.68 17.27 6.82
C TRP A 152 -10.07 16.25 7.78
N SER A 153 -10.24 14.94 7.54
CA SER A 153 -9.56 13.90 8.33
C SER A 153 -8.05 14.10 8.33
N TYR A 154 -7.44 14.32 7.15
CA TYR A 154 -6.00 14.57 7.05
C TYR A 154 -5.56 15.78 7.89
N PHE A 155 -6.19 16.93 7.71
CA PHE A 155 -5.77 18.13 8.44
C PHE A 155 -6.03 18.03 9.95
N GLU A 156 -7.09 17.34 10.38
CA GLU A 156 -7.35 17.08 11.79
C GLU A 156 -6.29 16.15 12.39
N GLU A 157 -6.02 15.00 11.78
CA GLU A 157 -4.99 14.05 12.23
C GLU A 157 -3.60 14.71 12.37
N GLN A 158 -3.23 15.57 11.41
CA GLN A 158 -1.92 16.21 11.45
C GLN A 158 -1.76 17.28 12.54
N TYR A 159 -2.84 17.93 12.98
CA TYR A 159 -2.73 19.12 13.83
C TYR A 159 -3.52 19.07 15.15
N SER A 160 -4.58 18.26 15.28
CA SER A 160 -5.27 18.00 16.57
C SER A 160 -6.22 16.80 16.51
N ASN A 161 -6.13 15.94 17.53
CA ASN A 161 -7.08 14.84 17.76
C ASN A 161 -8.50 15.32 18.19
N THR A 162 -8.72 16.62 18.41
CA THR A 162 -10.03 17.18 18.77
C THR A 162 -10.45 18.24 17.76
N GLY A 163 -11.31 17.86 16.80
CA GLY A 163 -11.66 18.67 15.62
C GLY A 163 -11.90 20.17 15.88
N VAL A 164 -12.58 20.55 16.97
CA VAL A 164 -12.89 21.97 17.27
C VAL A 164 -11.67 22.79 17.72
N THR A 165 -10.68 22.19 18.40
CA THR A 165 -9.50 22.89 18.92
C THR A 165 -8.46 23.19 17.84
N PHE A 166 -8.49 22.47 16.70
CA PHE A 166 -7.68 22.78 15.52
C PHE A 166 -8.36 23.78 14.58
N ILE A 167 -9.65 23.57 14.29
CA ILE A 167 -10.39 24.35 13.27
C ILE A 167 -10.40 25.85 13.57
N PHE A 168 -10.40 26.28 14.83
CA PHE A 168 -10.53 27.70 15.13
C PHE A 168 -9.20 28.47 15.22
N PRO A 169 -8.18 28.05 15.98
CA PRO A 169 -6.94 28.83 16.09
C PRO A 169 -5.99 28.64 14.91
N PHE A 170 -5.73 27.40 14.48
CA PHE A 170 -4.75 27.14 13.41
C PHE A 170 -5.29 27.57 12.05
N PHE A 171 -6.53 27.20 11.74
CA PHE A 171 -7.09 27.50 10.43
C PHE A 171 -7.25 29.02 10.22
N ALA A 172 -7.71 29.74 11.26
CA ALA A 172 -7.85 31.18 11.22
C ALA A 172 -6.50 31.89 11.06
N LEU A 173 -5.45 31.43 11.73
CA LEU A 173 -4.09 31.95 11.55
C LEU A 173 -3.61 31.73 10.12
N GLY A 174 -3.81 30.54 9.55
CA GLY A 174 -3.48 30.26 8.16
C GLY A 174 -4.19 31.22 7.20
N LEU A 175 -5.51 31.36 7.33
CA LEU A 175 -6.31 32.30 6.52
C LEU A 175 -5.84 33.76 6.68
N LEU A 176 -5.57 34.20 7.91
CA LEU A 176 -5.05 35.54 8.19
C LEU A 176 -3.72 35.76 7.46
N GLY A 177 -2.82 34.78 7.50
CA GLY A 177 -1.55 34.82 6.78
C GLY A 177 -1.73 34.93 5.26
N MET A 178 -2.66 34.18 4.68
CA MET A 178 -2.98 34.27 3.24
C MET A 178 -3.51 35.66 2.87
N ILE A 179 -4.45 36.18 3.66
CA ILE A 179 -5.03 37.51 3.44
C ILE A 179 -3.95 38.59 3.51
N VAL A 180 -3.05 38.51 4.49
CA VAL A 180 -1.95 39.47 4.64
C VAL A 180 -0.94 39.35 3.52
N ALA A 181 -0.59 38.14 3.07
CA ALA A 181 0.30 37.95 1.94
C ALA A 181 -0.25 38.62 0.67
N ILE A 182 -1.53 38.40 0.37
CA ILE A 182 -2.21 39.00 -0.79
C ILE A 182 -2.28 40.52 -0.66
N ARG A 183 -2.67 41.05 0.51
CA ARG A 183 -2.81 42.50 0.73
C ARG A 183 -1.48 43.24 0.70
N LYS A 184 -0.40 42.65 1.26
CA LYS A 184 0.92 43.29 1.28
C LYS A 184 1.59 43.24 -0.10
N ARG A 185 1.53 42.10 -0.80
CA ARG A 185 2.16 41.91 -2.11
C ARG A 185 1.36 40.94 -2.97
N LEU A 186 0.46 41.47 -3.80
CA LEU A 186 -0.39 40.67 -4.68
C LEU A 186 0.40 39.71 -5.57
N GLU A 187 1.54 40.16 -6.09
CA GLU A 187 2.45 39.41 -6.98
C GLU A 187 3.03 38.14 -6.33
N ILE A 188 3.03 38.06 -5.00
CA ILE A 188 3.55 36.92 -4.23
C ILE A 188 2.38 36.17 -3.56
N GLY A 189 1.48 36.90 -2.92
CA GLY A 189 0.37 36.34 -2.16
C GLY A 189 -0.63 35.60 -3.04
N LEU A 190 -0.91 36.09 -4.26
CA LEU A 190 -1.84 35.41 -5.15
C LEU A 190 -1.27 34.07 -5.68
N PRO A 191 -0.02 33.99 -6.20
CA PRO A 191 0.59 32.69 -6.52
C PRO A 191 0.66 31.73 -5.33
N PHE A 192 1.03 32.23 -4.14
CA PHE A 192 1.06 31.41 -2.92
C PHE A 192 -0.32 30.83 -2.58
N PHE A 193 -1.38 31.64 -2.68
CA PHE A 193 -2.76 31.20 -2.52
C PHE A 193 -3.21 30.19 -3.58
N THR A 194 -2.87 30.44 -4.83
CA THR A 194 -3.17 29.50 -5.91
C THR A 194 -2.47 28.15 -5.71
N LEU A 195 -1.19 28.15 -5.31
CA LEU A 195 -0.45 26.92 -5.01
C LEU A 195 -1.07 26.16 -3.86
N PHE A 196 -1.43 26.84 -2.77
CA PHE A 196 -2.13 26.22 -1.65
C PHE A 196 -3.46 25.61 -2.09
N LEU A 197 -4.29 26.34 -2.85
CA LEU A 197 -5.57 25.81 -3.36
C LEU A 197 -5.39 24.59 -4.26
N ILE A 198 -4.43 24.64 -5.19
CA ILE A 198 -4.15 23.52 -6.10
C ILE A 198 -3.72 22.29 -5.31
N THR A 199 -2.79 22.45 -4.36
CA THR A 199 -2.23 21.35 -3.57
C THR A 199 -3.14 20.84 -2.46
N SER A 200 -4.24 21.53 -2.17
CA SER A 200 -5.25 21.14 -1.18
C SER A 200 -6.53 20.63 -1.86
N MET A 201 -7.57 21.46 -1.90
CA MET A 201 -8.87 21.13 -2.48
C MET A 201 -8.80 20.85 -3.99
N GLY A 202 -7.86 21.46 -4.70
CA GLY A 202 -7.64 21.24 -6.13
C GLY A 202 -7.25 19.80 -6.44
N LEU A 203 -6.37 19.20 -5.62
CA LEU A 203 -5.97 17.80 -5.77
C LEU A 203 -7.13 16.84 -5.50
N VAL A 204 -8.02 17.14 -4.55
CA VAL A 204 -9.23 16.33 -4.31
C VAL A 204 -10.09 16.22 -5.58
N LEU A 205 -10.27 17.35 -6.27
CA LEU A 205 -11.02 17.41 -7.52
C LEU A 205 -10.29 16.70 -8.65
N TYR A 206 -8.99 16.96 -8.82
CA TYR A 206 -8.16 16.42 -9.89
C TYR A 206 -7.91 14.91 -9.77
N MET A 207 -7.47 14.45 -8.59
CA MET A 207 -7.17 13.05 -8.34
C MET A 207 -8.44 12.21 -8.23
N ASN A 208 -9.55 12.79 -7.76
CA ASN A 208 -10.82 12.11 -7.58
C ASN A 208 -10.64 10.75 -6.88
N PHE A 209 -10.24 10.81 -5.61
CA PHE A 209 -10.03 9.65 -4.73
C PHE A 209 -11.31 8.83 -4.57
N ALA A 210 -11.16 7.56 -4.21
CA ALA A 210 -12.26 6.60 -4.22
C ALA A 210 -12.50 5.94 -2.85
N ASP A 211 -13.75 5.87 -2.40
CA ASP A 211 -14.21 5.30 -1.10
C ASP A 211 -14.80 3.88 -1.22
N GLY A 212 -14.95 3.34 -2.41
CA GLY A 212 -15.68 2.10 -2.65
C GLY A 212 -17.20 2.29 -2.80
N THR A 213 -17.73 3.52 -2.72
CA THR A 213 -19.17 3.79 -2.93
C THR A 213 -19.57 3.76 -4.41
N GLN A 214 -18.59 3.94 -5.30
CA GLN A 214 -18.78 3.95 -6.75
C GLN A 214 -18.12 2.74 -7.40
N TYR A 215 -18.67 2.27 -8.51
CA TYR A 215 -18.26 1.03 -9.17
C TYR A 215 -17.84 1.27 -10.63
N SER A 216 -16.88 0.46 -11.07
CA SER A 216 -16.48 0.37 -12.47
C SER A 216 -17.58 -0.28 -13.29
N PHE A 217 -18.06 0.42 -14.33
CA PHE A 217 -19.01 -0.16 -15.28
C PHE A 217 -18.41 -1.33 -16.07
N ASN A 218 -17.09 -1.29 -16.34
CA ASN A 218 -16.43 -2.28 -17.19
C ASN A 218 -16.05 -3.55 -16.44
N THR A 219 -15.66 -3.43 -15.16
CA THR A 219 -15.16 -4.56 -14.37
C THR A 219 -16.14 -4.99 -13.28
N GLY A 220 -17.08 -4.13 -12.89
CA GLY A 220 -17.99 -4.38 -11.77
C GLY A 220 -17.36 -4.16 -10.40
N ASP A 221 -16.06 -3.83 -10.33
CA ASP A 221 -15.33 -3.64 -9.08
C ASP A 221 -15.60 -2.27 -8.47
N ALA A 222 -15.59 -2.19 -7.14
CA ALA A 222 -15.63 -0.93 -6.41
C ALA A 222 -14.35 -0.14 -6.66
N TYR A 223 -14.47 1.17 -6.90
CA TYR A 223 -13.31 2.05 -6.86
C TYR A 223 -12.94 2.29 -5.40
N LEU A 224 -11.92 1.62 -4.89
CA LEU A 224 -11.43 1.80 -3.53
C LEU A 224 -9.93 2.09 -3.57
N GLU A 225 -9.50 3.10 -2.81
CA GLU A 225 -8.08 3.33 -2.59
C GLU A 225 -7.52 2.29 -1.62
N VAL A 226 -6.42 1.65 -1.99
CA VAL A 226 -5.84 0.52 -1.23
C VAL A 226 -5.05 1.00 0.00
N ARG A 227 -4.68 2.28 0.06
CA ARG A 227 -3.82 2.87 1.09
C ARG A 227 -4.30 4.30 1.41
N ASN A 228 -3.90 4.82 2.56
CA ASN A 228 -3.99 6.24 2.87
C ASN A 228 -3.37 7.07 1.74
N ARG A 229 -4.07 8.13 1.33
CA ARG A 229 -3.65 9.07 0.28
C ARG A 229 -3.29 10.45 0.84
N ASP A 230 -3.13 10.52 2.14
CA ASP A 230 -2.67 11.68 2.92
C ASP A 230 -1.42 12.37 2.35
N TYR A 231 -0.46 11.60 1.84
CA TYR A 231 0.79 12.10 1.27
C TYR A 231 0.59 13.04 0.05
N PHE A 232 -0.57 13.02 -0.61
CA PHE A 232 -0.88 14.00 -1.65
C PHE A 232 -1.10 15.41 -1.08
N PHE A 233 -1.48 15.52 0.19
CA PHE A 233 -1.72 16.79 0.88
C PHE A 233 -0.48 17.31 1.62
N THR A 234 0.65 16.60 1.62
CA THR A 234 1.90 17.06 2.25
C THR A 234 2.33 18.46 1.77
N PRO A 235 2.27 18.81 0.46
CA PRO A 235 2.58 20.18 0.04
C PRO A 235 1.62 21.22 0.62
N ALA A 236 0.31 20.90 0.70
CA ALA A 236 -0.67 21.79 1.31
C ALA A 236 -0.41 21.97 2.81
N PHE A 237 -0.04 20.92 3.52
CA PHE A 237 0.37 20.99 4.93
C PHE A 237 1.54 21.97 5.12
N VAL A 238 2.59 21.86 4.29
CA VAL A 238 3.76 22.77 4.34
C VAL A 238 3.38 24.21 4.04
N PHE A 239 2.63 24.46 2.95
CA PHE A 239 2.21 25.81 2.59
C PHE A 239 1.28 26.41 3.65
N PHE A 240 0.42 25.60 4.26
CA PHE A 240 -0.43 26.05 5.36
C PHE A 240 0.38 26.40 6.60
N GLY A 241 1.42 25.64 6.92
CA GLY A 241 2.38 25.99 7.98
C GLY A 241 3.02 27.36 7.77
N ILE A 242 3.46 27.65 6.54
CA ILE A 242 3.99 28.98 6.17
C ILE A 242 2.92 30.06 6.35
N ALA A 243 1.69 29.79 5.91
CA ALA A 243 0.57 30.71 6.06
C ALA A 243 0.27 30.98 7.55
N MET A 244 0.31 29.96 8.41
CA MET A 244 0.13 30.13 9.85
C MET A 244 1.23 31.01 10.47
N GLY A 245 2.49 30.82 10.07
CA GLY A 245 3.59 31.68 10.53
C GLY A 245 3.38 33.16 10.13
N LEU A 246 2.93 33.41 8.90
CA LEU A 246 2.53 34.75 8.46
C LEU A 246 1.32 35.28 9.25
N GLY A 247 0.37 34.42 9.59
CA GLY A 247 -0.77 34.72 10.44
C GLY A 247 -0.41 35.14 11.85
N ILE A 248 0.53 34.43 12.49
CA ILE A 248 1.05 34.77 13.82
C ILE A 248 1.75 36.14 13.77
N SER A 249 2.60 36.37 12.77
CA SER A 249 3.26 37.66 12.57
C SER A 249 2.25 38.79 12.36
N ALA A 250 1.21 38.55 11.56
CA ALA A 250 0.12 39.49 11.35
C ALA A 250 -0.66 39.78 12.63
N LEU A 251 -0.97 38.77 13.43
CA LEU A 251 -1.65 38.92 14.71
C LEU A 251 -0.81 39.76 15.68
N MET A 252 0.48 39.50 15.79
CA MET A 252 1.40 40.30 16.60
C MET A 252 1.41 41.76 16.15
N GLN A 253 1.42 42.00 14.83
CA GLN A 253 1.35 43.35 14.26
C GLN A 253 0.03 44.05 14.61
N ILE A 254 -1.11 43.36 14.46
CA ILE A 254 -2.45 43.90 14.79
C ILE A 254 -2.56 44.24 16.28
N ILE A 255 -2.05 43.37 17.16
CA ILE A 255 -2.02 43.60 18.61
C ILE A 255 -1.20 44.85 18.91
N LYS A 256 0.01 44.95 18.35
CA LYS A 256 0.88 46.11 18.53
C LYS A 256 0.15 47.38 18.08
N GLU A 257 -0.33 47.44 16.84
CA GLU A 257 -0.99 48.64 16.30
C GLU A 257 -2.21 49.08 17.13
N LYS A 258 -2.97 48.14 17.71
CA LYS A 258 -4.17 48.44 18.49
C LYS A 258 -3.89 48.94 19.90
N PHE A 259 -2.88 48.41 20.57
CA PHE A 259 -2.64 48.66 21.99
C PHE A 259 -1.43 49.55 22.29
N ASP A 260 -0.49 49.71 21.36
CA ASP A 260 0.76 50.44 21.60
C ASP A 260 0.51 51.92 21.93
N ALA A 261 -0.52 52.53 21.31
CA ALA A 261 -0.89 53.92 21.57
C ALA A 261 -1.60 54.14 22.93
N SER A 262 -2.35 53.13 23.42
CA SER A 262 -3.18 53.25 24.63
C SER A 262 -2.52 52.69 25.88
N ASN A 263 -1.81 51.56 25.75
CA ASN A 263 -1.09 50.90 26.85
C ASN A 263 0.12 50.10 26.31
N PRO A 264 1.31 50.74 26.23
CA PRO A 264 2.52 50.10 25.70
C PRO A 264 2.96 48.84 26.45
N SER A 265 2.75 48.81 27.78
CA SER A 265 3.11 47.64 28.61
C SER A 265 2.23 46.43 28.30
N LEU A 266 0.92 46.67 28.15
CA LEU A 266 -0.04 45.64 27.73
C LEU A 266 0.23 45.17 26.30
N SER A 267 0.50 46.09 25.37
CA SER A 267 0.91 45.79 23.99
C SER A 267 2.10 44.83 23.94
N LYS A 268 3.19 45.18 24.64
CA LYS A 268 4.41 44.36 24.72
C LYS A 268 4.12 42.97 25.28
N SER A 269 3.32 42.90 26.35
CA SER A 269 2.95 41.62 26.97
C SER A 269 2.11 40.73 26.04
N LEU A 270 1.12 41.29 25.35
CA LEU A 270 0.27 40.56 24.40
C LEU A 270 1.05 40.10 23.15
N VAL A 271 2.00 40.90 22.67
CA VAL A 271 2.89 40.52 21.57
C VAL A 271 3.79 39.35 21.97
N TYR A 272 4.38 39.36 23.17
CA TYR A 272 5.17 38.23 23.65
C TYR A 272 4.33 36.98 23.88
N LEU A 273 3.13 37.12 24.45
CA LEU A 273 2.19 36.02 24.65
C LEU A 273 1.78 35.38 23.32
N SER A 274 1.45 36.19 22.29
CA SER A 274 1.15 35.67 20.95
C SER A 274 2.37 35.03 20.27
N GLY A 275 3.58 35.47 20.58
CA GLY A 275 4.82 34.84 20.11
C GLY A 275 4.98 33.37 20.55
N ILE A 276 4.36 32.95 21.66
CA ILE A 276 4.35 31.55 22.12
C ILE A 276 3.69 30.62 21.08
N MET A 277 2.81 31.16 20.21
CA MET A 277 2.18 30.39 19.12
C MET A 277 3.19 29.83 18.10
N VAL A 278 4.45 30.26 18.11
CA VAL A 278 5.51 29.60 17.32
C VAL A 278 5.74 28.15 17.76
N LEU A 279 5.35 27.78 18.98
CA LEU A 279 5.43 26.41 19.51
C LEU A 279 4.26 25.52 19.09
N LEU A 280 3.29 26.03 18.31
CA LEU A 280 2.14 25.26 17.83
C LEU A 280 2.51 23.94 17.11
N PRO A 281 3.60 23.83 16.32
CA PRO A 281 4.04 22.55 15.76
C PRO A 281 4.34 21.47 16.82
N GLY A 282 4.60 21.85 18.07
CA GLY A 282 4.78 20.90 19.17
C GLY A 282 3.54 20.04 19.46
N PHE A 283 2.33 20.56 19.21
CA PHE A 283 1.09 19.78 19.33
C PHE A 283 0.99 18.70 18.25
N ALA A 284 1.28 19.06 16.99
CA ALA A 284 1.34 18.12 15.88
C ALA A 284 2.38 17.02 16.14
N LEU A 285 3.57 17.42 16.62
CA LEU A 285 4.63 16.48 16.98
C LEU A 285 4.18 15.54 18.10
N GLY A 286 3.63 16.06 19.20
CA GLY A 286 3.18 15.24 20.33
C GLY A 286 2.08 14.25 19.96
N ASN A 287 1.06 14.69 19.20
CA ASN A 287 -0.05 13.83 18.79
C ASN A 287 0.39 12.70 17.84
N ASN A 288 1.34 12.98 16.95
CA ASN A 288 1.79 12.00 15.94
C ASN A 288 3.03 11.22 16.38
N TYR A 289 3.64 11.55 17.53
CA TYR A 289 4.91 10.95 17.96
C TYR A 289 4.79 9.43 18.09
N HIS A 290 3.80 8.93 18.83
CA HIS A 290 3.61 7.50 19.04
C HIS A 290 3.36 6.76 17.72
N ALA A 291 2.45 7.26 16.89
CA ALA A 291 2.11 6.66 15.61
C ALA A 291 3.27 6.66 14.61
N CYS A 292 4.22 7.59 14.73
CA CYS A 292 5.41 7.67 13.89
C CYS A 292 6.68 7.07 14.51
N ASP A 293 6.70 6.79 15.81
CA ASP A 293 7.86 6.17 16.45
C ASP A 293 7.98 4.71 16.00
N ARG A 294 9.19 4.35 15.58
CA ARG A 294 9.56 3.00 15.14
C ARG A 294 10.78 2.49 15.91
N SER A 295 11.21 3.19 16.95
CA SER A 295 12.44 2.92 17.70
C SER A 295 12.50 1.52 18.31
N GLN A 296 11.34 0.98 18.73
CA GLN A 296 11.20 -0.36 19.31
C GLN A 296 10.51 -1.36 18.36
N ASN A 297 10.30 -1.00 17.10
CA ASN A 297 9.58 -1.86 16.16
C ASN A 297 10.53 -2.83 15.44
N TYR A 298 10.83 -3.95 16.09
CA TYR A 298 11.67 -5.03 15.56
C TYR A 298 10.88 -6.10 14.77
N ILE A 299 9.55 -6.02 14.78
CA ILE A 299 8.65 -7.03 14.24
C ILE A 299 8.89 -7.28 12.73
N PRO A 300 9.01 -6.25 11.85
CA PRO A 300 9.28 -6.48 10.42
C PRO A 300 10.62 -7.17 10.18
N TYR A 301 11.64 -6.86 10.99
CA TYR A 301 12.95 -7.50 10.90
C TYR A 301 12.84 -8.98 11.30
N ASN A 302 12.21 -9.26 12.45
CA ASN A 302 12.03 -10.61 12.96
C ASN A 302 11.19 -11.48 12.03
N TYR A 303 10.10 -10.93 11.49
CA TYR A 303 9.27 -11.61 10.49
C TYR A 303 10.06 -12.01 9.24
N ALA A 304 10.85 -11.07 8.69
CA ALA A 304 11.71 -11.33 7.53
C ALA A 304 12.82 -12.35 7.83
N ALA A 305 13.42 -12.27 9.02
CA ALA A 305 14.44 -13.21 9.47
C ALA A 305 13.85 -14.61 9.59
N ASN A 306 12.67 -14.75 10.20
CA ASN A 306 11.97 -16.03 10.35
C ASN A 306 11.61 -16.65 8.99
N ILE A 307 11.18 -15.84 8.00
CA ILE A 307 10.98 -16.29 6.62
C ILE A 307 12.30 -16.86 6.05
N LEU A 308 13.40 -16.10 6.14
CA LEU A 308 14.69 -16.53 5.61
C LEU A 308 15.24 -17.76 6.36
N ASP A 309 15.09 -17.83 7.67
CA ASP A 309 15.59 -18.92 8.52
C ASP A 309 14.81 -20.23 8.34
N THR A 310 13.59 -20.15 7.80
CA THR A 310 12.83 -21.33 7.35
C THR A 310 13.46 -21.98 6.12
N CYS A 311 14.14 -21.20 5.28
CA CYS A 311 14.76 -21.68 4.04
C CYS A 311 16.07 -22.42 4.31
N GLU A 312 16.23 -23.58 3.68
CA GLU A 312 17.51 -24.27 3.56
C GLU A 312 18.55 -23.44 2.76
N PRO A 313 19.87 -23.71 2.93
CA PRO A 313 20.92 -23.00 2.20
C PRO A 313 20.76 -23.07 0.67
N ASN A 314 21.05 -21.96 -0.01
CA ASN A 314 20.98 -21.84 -1.48
C ASN A 314 19.60 -22.12 -2.09
N SER A 315 18.52 -21.98 -1.32
CA SER A 315 17.16 -22.21 -1.82
C SER A 315 16.65 -21.10 -2.76
N ILE A 316 15.53 -21.37 -3.41
CA ILE A 316 14.71 -20.38 -4.11
C ILE A 316 13.46 -20.13 -3.27
N LEU A 317 13.19 -18.87 -2.93
CA LEU A 317 12.00 -18.45 -2.20
C LEU A 317 11.11 -17.60 -3.12
N PHE A 318 9.96 -18.12 -3.47
CA PHE A 318 8.92 -17.34 -4.15
C PHE A 318 8.12 -16.52 -3.13
N THR A 319 8.07 -15.21 -3.35
CA THR A 319 7.30 -14.26 -2.54
C THR A 319 6.13 -13.69 -3.34
N SER A 320 5.04 -13.34 -2.67
CA SER A 320 3.77 -13.04 -3.33
C SER A 320 3.54 -11.54 -3.57
N GLY A 321 4.09 -10.66 -2.72
CA GLY A 321 3.83 -9.22 -2.85
C GLY A 321 4.80 -8.34 -2.07
N ASP A 322 4.38 -7.12 -1.74
CA ASP A 322 5.25 -6.14 -1.10
C ASP A 322 5.60 -6.54 0.35
N ASN A 323 4.60 -7.06 1.09
CA ASN A 323 4.67 -7.28 2.54
C ASN A 323 5.63 -8.42 2.96
N ASP A 324 5.89 -9.39 2.09
CA ASP A 324 6.87 -10.45 2.32
C ASP A 324 8.20 -10.16 1.61
N THR A 325 8.17 -9.58 0.41
CA THR A 325 9.37 -9.34 -0.39
C THR A 325 10.25 -8.23 0.15
N PHE A 326 9.71 -7.05 0.45
CA PHE A 326 10.52 -5.89 0.82
C PHE A 326 11.25 -6.06 2.15
N PRO A 327 10.62 -6.61 3.21
CA PRO A 327 11.35 -6.89 4.45
C PRO A 327 12.52 -7.85 4.23
N VAL A 328 12.30 -8.93 3.47
CA VAL A 328 13.33 -9.92 3.15
C VAL A 328 14.47 -9.30 2.33
N TRP A 329 14.17 -8.49 1.32
CA TRP A 329 15.19 -7.77 0.55
C TRP A 329 15.96 -6.76 1.40
N CYS A 330 15.31 -6.07 2.34
CA CYS A 330 15.99 -5.17 3.27
C CYS A 330 17.02 -5.96 4.10
N LEU A 331 16.64 -7.12 4.64
CA LEU A 331 17.55 -8.01 5.36
C LEU A 331 18.74 -8.45 4.51
N GLN A 332 18.49 -8.84 3.26
CA GLN A 332 19.57 -9.23 2.35
C GLN A 332 20.48 -8.04 2.03
N GLU A 333 19.95 -6.93 1.52
CA GLU A 333 20.76 -5.85 0.94
C GLU A 333 21.38 -4.91 1.98
N VAL A 334 20.66 -4.61 3.06
CA VAL A 334 21.11 -3.67 4.10
C VAL A 334 21.84 -4.41 5.21
N TYR A 335 21.24 -5.49 5.72
CA TYR A 335 21.77 -6.21 6.89
C TYR A 335 22.70 -7.38 6.53
N ASN A 336 22.91 -7.66 5.24
CA ASN A 336 23.73 -8.78 4.76
C ASN A 336 23.31 -10.14 5.34
N TYR A 337 22.01 -10.35 5.53
CA TYR A 337 21.44 -11.55 6.12
C TYR A 337 20.94 -12.54 5.07
N ARG A 338 21.36 -13.81 5.15
CA ARG A 338 20.90 -14.92 4.26
C ARG A 338 20.86 -14.55 2.77
N LYS A 339 21.96 -13.96 2.27
CA LYS A 339 22.14 -13.63 0.84
C LYS A 339 22.21 -14.86 -0.08
N ASP A 340 22.36 -16.05 0.50
CA ASP A 340 22.32 -17.34 -0.21
C ASP A 340 20.92 -17.69 -0.76
N VAL A 341 19.84 -17.17 -0.14
CA VAL A 341 18.47 -17.44 -0.57
C VAL A 341 18.11 -16.57 -1.77
N ARG A 342 17.69 -17.18 -2.88
CA ARG A 342 17.26 -16.46 -4.09
C ARG A 342 15.78 -16.12 -3.98
N VAL A 343 15.49 -14.86 -3.69
CA VAL A 343 14.13 -14.34 -3.52
C VAL A 343 13.55 -13.94 -4.87
N VAL A 344 12.43 -14.55 -5.24
CA VAL A 344 11.73 -14.37 -6.52
C VAL A 344 10.33 -13.84 -6.26
N ASN A 345 10.10 -12.56 -6.52
CA ASN A 345 8.78 -11.96 -6.36
C ASN A 345 7.88 -12.34 -7.55
N LEU A 346 6.75 -13.00 -7.26
CA LEU A 346 5.80 -13.46 -8.27
C LEU A 346 5.18 -12.32 -9.07
N SER A 347 4.86 -11.20 -8.42
CA SER A 347 4.28 -10.03 -9.10
C SER A 347 5.24 -9.46 -10.15
N LEU A 348 6.53 -9.35 -9.84
CA LEU A 348 7.57 -8.91 -10.76
C LEU A 348 7.95 -9.99 -11.78
N LEU A 349 7.79 -11.28 -11.46
CA LEU A 349 7.99 -12.39 -12.39
C LEU A 349 7.01 -12.39 -13.57
N ASN A 350 6.05 -11.45 -13.59
CA ASN A 350 5.24 -11.17 -14.77
C ASN A 350 5.91 -10.26 -15.80
N THR A 351 7.10 -9.73 -15.52
CA THR A 351 7.82 -8.76 -16.33
C THR A 351 9.08 -9.36 -16.95
N ASP A 352 9.39 -8.93 -18.17
CA ASP A 352 10.52 -9.44 -18.95
C ASP A 352 11.88 -9.13 -18.29
N TRP A 353 12.07 -7.90 -17.84
CA TRP A 353 13.30 -7.45 -17.20
C TRP A 353 13.61 -8.23 -15.92
N TYR A 354 12.59 -8.58 -15.13
CA TYR A 354 12.80 -9.31 -13.87
C TYR A 354 13.10 -10.78 -14.14
N VAL A 355 12.42 -11.41 -15.10
CA VAL A 355 12.75 -12.78 -15.52
C VAL A 355 14.20 -12.86 -16.00
N ASP A 356 14.63 -11.91 -16.83
CA ASP A 356 16.02 -11.82 -17.30
C ASP A 356 17.01 -11.60 -16.15
N GLN A 357 16.69 -10.68 -15.23
CA GLN A 357 17.50 -10.39 -14.05
C GLN A 357 17.67 -11.64 -13.17
N MET A 358 16.59 -12.37 -12.90
CA MET A 358 16.63 -13.58 -12.07
C MET A 358 17.46 -14.69 -12.71
N LYS A 359 17.36 -14.84 -14.04
CA LYS A 359 18.17 -15.80 -14.79
C LYS A 359 19.65 -15.43 -14.78
N ASN A 360 20.00 -14.23 -15.25
CA ASN A 360 21.37 -13.87 -15.61
C ASN A 360 22.19 -13.29 -14.44
N ARG A 361 21.54 -12.70 -13.43
CA ARG A 361 22.23 -12.10 -12.27
C ARG A 361 22.17 -12.94 -11.00
N TYR A 362 21.18 -13.84 -10.89
CA TYR A 362 20.94 -14.62 -9.67
C TYR A 362 20.90 -16.13 -9.90
N ASP A 363 21.26 -16.59 -11.10
CA ASP A 363 21.36 -18.01 -11.46
C ASP A 363 20.09 -18.81 -11.10
N VAL A 364 18.92 -18.19 -11.21
CA VAL A 364 17.64 -18.90 -11.11
C VAL A 364 17.50 -19.77 -12.37
N PRO A 365 17.17 -21.07 -12.23
CA PRO A 365 17.26 -22.01 -13.33
C PRO A 365 16.12 -21.78 -14.34
N ILE A 366 16.41 -21.02 -15.40
CA ILE A 366 15.47 -20.69 -16.47
C ILE A 366 16.14 -21.05 -17.80
N SER A 367 15.55 -21.98 -18.55
CA SER A 367 16.14 -22.45 -19.82
C SER A 367 15.94 -21.49 -21.00
N LEU A 368 15.00 -20.55 -20.89
CA LEU A 368 14.64 -19.64 -21.97
C LEU A 368 15.80 -18.71 -22.33
N THR A 369 15.99 -18.46 -23.62
CA THR A 369 16.95 -17.48 -24.15
C THR A 369 16.47 -16.05 -23.97
N GLU A 370 17.37 -15.07 -24.08
CA GLU A 370 17.03 -13.64 -23.99
C GLU A 370 15.96 -13.24 -25.02
N GLU A 371 16.07 -13.75 -26.26
CA GLU A 371 15.09 -13.52 -27.34
C GLU A 371 13.69 -14.07 -27.06
N GLN A 372 13.58 -15.02 -26.12
CA GLN A 372 12.33 -15.60 -25.63
C GLN A 372 11.80 -14.92 -24.35
N ILE A 373 12.63 -14.11 -23.69
CA ILE A 373 12.31 -13.41 -22.44
C ILE A 373 11.98 -11.94 -22.70
N LEU A 374 12.91 -11.17 -23.30
CA LEU A 374 12.82 -9.71 -23.41
C LEU A 374 11.73 -9.26 -24.39
N TRP A 375 10.98 -8.22 -24.01
CA TRP A 375 9.85 -7.73 -24.79
C TRP A 375 10.23 -6.55 -25.68
N TYR A 376 9.91 -6.66 -26.96
CA TYR A 376 10.12 -5.63 -27.96
C TYR A 376 8.79 -5.14 -28.53
N ASN A 377 8.78 -3.89 -28.98
CA ASN A 377 7.64 -3.31 -29.67
C ASN A 377 7.39 -4.05 -30.98
N PHE A 378 6.14 -4.40 -31.24
CA PHE A 378 5.69 -4.94 -32.52
C PHE A 378 4.39 -4.27 -32.95
N GLU A 379 4.24 -4.08 -34.26
CA GLU A 379 3.03 -3.47 -34.80
C GLU A 379 1.88 -4.49 -34.84
N THR A 380 0.70 -4.04 -34.42
CA THR A 380 -0.57 -4.75 -34.52
C THR A 380 -1.60 -3.88 -35.23
N SER A 381 -2.66 -4.49 -35.73
CA SER A 381 -3.80 -3.76 -36.31
C SER A 381 -4.49 -2.80 -35.33
N GLN A 382 -4.25 -2.96 -34.01
CA GLN A 382 -4.82 -2.12 -32.95
C GLN A 382 -3.78 -1.19 -32.29
N GLY A 383 -2.57 -1.10 -32.82
CA GLY A 383 -1.48 -0.25 -32.29
C GLY A 383 -0.19 -1.03 -32.01
N VAL A 384 0.66 -0.52 -31.12
CA VAL A 384 1.94 -1.16 -30.78
C VAL A 384 1.76 -2.07 -29.57
N GLY A 385 2.07 -3.36 -29.72
CA GLY A 385 2.15 -4.33 -28.64
C GLY A 385 3.59 -4.58 -28.19
N LYS A 386 3.78 -5.26 -27.05
CA LYS A 386 5.09 -5.73 -26.56
C LYS A 386 5.08 -7.26 -26.42
N ARG A 387 6.09 -7.95 -26.97
CA ARG A 387 6.29 -9.40 -26.81
C ARG A 387 7.75 -9.81 -27.12
N PRO A 388 8.18 -11.02 -26.74
CA PRO A 388 9.45 -11.58 -27.18
C PRO A 388 9.54 -11.79 -28.69
N SER A 389 10.76 -11.75 -29.21
CA SER A 389 11.03 -11.94 -30.64
C SER A 389 10.81 -13.39 -31.07
N LYS A 390 11.14 -14.37 -30.22
CA LYS A 390 10.97 -15.80 -30.47
C LYS A 390 9.99 -16.44 -29.49
N PRO A 391 9.18 -17.42 -29.93
CA PRO A 391 8.39 -18.24 -29.03
C PRO A 391 9.28 -19.25 -28.30
N PHE A 392 8.77 -19.81 -27.21
CA PHE A 392 9.35 -20.94 -26.49
C PHE A 392 8.33 -22.08 -26.37
N TYR A 393 8.83 -23.27 -26.05
CA TYR A 393 7.98 -24.42 -25.75
C TYR A 393 7.67 -24.45 -24.25
N ASP A 394 6.44 -24.10 -23.88
CA ASP A 394 5.91 -24.24 -22.52
C ASP A 394 5.72 -25.73 -22.22
N ARG A 395 6.70 -26.32 -21.54
CA ARG A 395 6.78 -27.76 -21.27
C ARG A 395 5.63 -28.26 -20.39
N ALA A 396 5.21 -27.48 -19.40
CA ALA A 396 4.13 -27.84 -18.49
C ALA A 396 2.78 -27.93 -19.21
N ARG A 397 2.51 -27.03 -20.15
CA ARG A 397 1.25 -26.98 -20.93
C ARG A 397 1.36 -27.56 -22.34
N LYS A 398 2.54 -28.09 -22.70
CA LYS A 398 2.85 -28.75 -23.97
C LYS A 398 2.49 -27.92 -25.21
N ARG A 399 2.82 -26.63 -25.21
CA ARG A 399 2.45 -25.68 -26.29
C ARG A 399 3.60 -24.77 -26.71
N GLN A 400 3.60 -24.35 -27.97
CA GLN A 400 4.45 -23.25 -28.44
C GLN A 400 3.76 -21.92 -28.12
N THR A 401 4.43 -21.02 -27.43
CA THR A 401 3.86 -19.72 -27.05
C THR A 401 4.92 -18.65 -26.86
N TYR A 402 4.51 -17.39 -26.72
CA TYR A 402 5.38 -16.29 -26.33
C TYR A 402 5.27 -16.08 -24.83
N LEU A 403 6.35 -15.60 -24.19
CA LEU A 403 6.35 -15.26 -22.77
C LEU A 403 5.56 -13.96 -22.50
N VAL A 404 4.26 -14.00 -22.74
CA VAL A 404 3.28 -12.94 -22.49
C VAL A 404 2.00 -13.57 -21.93
N PRO A 405 1.12 -12.80 -21.27
CA PRO A 405 -0.16 -13.32 -20.81
C PRO A 405 -0.98 -13.86 -21.98
N THR A 406 -1.31 -15.16 -21.96
CA THR A 406 -2.06 -15.81 -23.06
C THR A 406 -3.18 -16.68 -22.53
N ARG A 407 -4.29 -16.76 -23.27
CA ARG A 407 -5.37 -17.69 -22.93
C ARG A 407 -4.98 -19.13 -23.25
N HIS A 408 -5.33 -20.06 -22.37
CA HIS A 408 -5.21 -21.51 -22.53
C HIS A 408 -6.37 -22.16 -21.80
N GLU A 409 -7.09 -23.10 -22.42
CA GLU A 409 -8.20 -23.83 -21.76
C GLU A 409 -9.20 -22.91 -21.03
N ASN A 410 -9.62 -21.81 -21.69
CA ASN A 410 -10.52 -20.79 -21.17
C ASN A 410 -10.03 -19.96 -19.95
N ARG A 411 -8.79 -20.14 -19.51
CA ARG A 411 -8.15 -19.29 -18.49
C ARG A 411 -7.06 -18.40 -19.08
N LEU A 412 -6.79 -17.27 -18.43
CA LEU A 412 -5.61 -16.46 -18.70
C LEU A 412 -4.43 -17.07 -17.93
N VAL A 413 -3.39 -17.49 -18.62
CA VAL A 413 -2.13 -17.94 -18.01
C VAL A 413 -1.21 -16.73 -17.88
N LYS A 414 -0.80 -16.41 -16.66
CA LYS A 414 0.12 -15.30 -16.40
C LYS A 414 1.56 -15.72 -16.69
N VAL A 415 2.42 -14.73 -16.91
CA VAL A 415 3.85 -14.98 -17.16
C VAL A 415 4.52 -15.59 -15.95
N GLN A 416 4.20 -15.12 -14.73
CA GLN A 416 4.69 -15.72 -13.49
C GLN A 416 4.36 -17.22 -13.39
N ASP A 417 3.18 -17.65 -13.87
CA ASP A 417 2.74 -19.05 -13.76
C ASP A 417 3.58 -19.95 -14.68
N MET A 418 3.87 -19.47 -15.90
CA MET A 418 4.77 -20.16 -16.84
C MET A 418 6.19 -20.24 -16.26
N MET A 419 6.66 -19.18 -15.61
CA MET A 419 8.01 -19.11 -15.05
C MET A 419 8.18 -19.96 -13.79
N VAL A 420 7.18 -20.01 -12.90
CA VAL A 420 7.20 -20.91 -11.74
C VAL A 420 7.30 -22.36 -12.20
N ASP A 421 6.50 -22.78 -13.19
CA ASP A 421 6.56 -24.13 -13.72
C ASP A 421 7.91 -24.43 -14.39
N GLU A 422 8.44 -23.47 -15.16
CA GLU A 422 9.73 -23.59 -15.84
C GLU A 422 10.89 -23.72 -14.86
N ILE A 423 10.93 -22.87 -13.82
CA ILE A 423 11.95 -22.91 -12.76
C ILE A 423 11.89 -24.23 -12.00
N PHE A 424 10.70 -24.75 -11.74
CA PHE A 424 10.55 -26.05 -11.11
C PHE A 424 11.07 -27.17 -12.00
N ILE A 425 10.69 -27.21 -13.28
CA ILE A 425 11.15 -28.25 -14.22
C ILE A 425 12.68 -28.22 -14.38
N GLU A 426 13.28 -27.04 -14.54
CA GLU A 426 14.74 -26.91 -14.63
C GLU A 426 15.47 -27.23 -13.31
N SER A 427 14.77 -27.18 -12.18
CA SER A 427 15.33 -27.59 -10.90
C SER A 427 15.29 -29.11 -10.68
N LEU A 428 14.59 -29.88 -11.52
CA LEU A 428 14.50 -31.33 -11.34
C LEU A 428 15.77 -32.04 -11.84
N ILE A 429 16.32 -32.91 -11.00
CA ILE A 429 17.39 -33.84 -11.34
C ILE A 429 16.94 -35.27 -11.03
N LYS A 430 17.46 -36.25 -11.78
CA LYS A 430 17.22 -37.65 -11.47
C LYS A 430 17.91 -38.00 -10.16
N ASP A 431 17.25 -38.79 -9.33
CA ASP A 431 17.87 -39.31 -8.12
C ASP A 431 18.95 -40.36 -8.42
N ASP A 432 19.78 -40.65 -7.42
CA ASP A 432 20.87 -41.62 -7.54
C ASP A 432 20.37 -43.06 -7.77
N SER A 433 19.11 -43.34 -7.44
CA SER A 433 18.44 -44.62 -7.72
C SER A 433 17.93 -44.77 -9.16
N GLY A 434 17.89 -43.68 -9.95
CA GLY A 434 17.49 -43.67 -11.35
C GLY A 434 15.97 -43.70 -11.61
N ASP A 435 15.16 -43.95 -10.58
CA ASP A 435 13.70 -44.14 -10.68
C ASP A 435 12.88 -42.97 -10.10
N GLY A 436 13.49 -42.03 -9.37
CA GLY A 436 12.83 -40.85 -8.82
C GLY A 436 13.50 -39.52 -9.18
N TRP A 437 12.91 -38.43 -8.66
CA TRP A 437 13.37 -37.06 -8.92
C TRP A 437 13.65 -36.33 -7.63
N THR A 438 14.72 -35.54 -7.60
CA THR A 438 15.02 -34.58 -6.53
C THR A 438 15.16 -33.17 -7.10
N LEU A 439 15.20 -32.17 -6.23
CA LEU A 439 15.43 -30.78 -6.63
C LEU A 439 16.90 -30.43 -6.44
N LYS A 440 17.52 -29.84 -7.47
CA LYS A 440 18.89 -29.30 -7.45
C LYS A 440 19.08 -28.27 -6.34
N GLN A 441 18.05 -27.48 -6.07
CA GLN A 441 17.97 -26.61 -4.92
C GLN A 441 16.57 -26.64 -4.30
N PRO A 442 16.44 -26.48 -2.98
CA PRO A 442 15.14 -26.39 -2.33
C PRO A 442 14.31 -25.22 -2.87
N ILE A 443 13.00 -25.43 -3.01
CA ILE A 443 12.06 -24.40 -3.48
C ILE A 443 11.00 -24.16 -2.40
N TYR A 444 10.84 -22.90 -2.02
CA TYR A 444 9.90 -22.44 -1.02
C TYR A 444 8.95 -21.40 -1.59
N PHE A 445 7.77 -21.26 -0.98
CA PHE A 445 6.82 -20.19 -1.23
C PHE A 445 6.35 -19.57 0.08
N SER A 446 6.19 -18.25 0.11
CA SER A 446 5.58 -17.52 1.25
C SER A 446 4.06 -17.69 1.34
N SER A 447 3.42 -18.07 0.23
CA SER A 447 2.01 -18.46 0.18
C SER A 447 1.85 -19.75 -0.61
N ALA A 448 0.71 -20.43 -0.48
CA ALA A 448 0.46 -21.64 -1.27
C ALA A 448 0.68 -21.39 -2.78
N PRO A 449 1.34 -22.30 -3.51
CA PRO A 449 1.47 -22.21 -4.96
C PRO A 449 0.11 -22.08 -5.64
N TYR A 450 0.09 -21.45 -6.81
CA TYR A 450 -1.15 -21.26 -7.56
C TYR A 450 -1.79 -22.62 -7.90
N ALA A 451 -3.10 -22.72 -7.72
CA ALA A 451 -3.81 -24.00 -7.68
C ALA A 451 -3.86 -24.68 -9.05
N GLU A 452 -3.83 -23.91 -10.13
CA GLU A 452 -4.06 -24.38 -11.50
C GLU A 452 -2.76 -24.81 -12.20
N SER A 453 -1.67 -25.05 -11.46
CA SER A 453 -0.42 -25.53 -12.05
C SER A 453 -0.61 -26.92 -12.68
N PRO A 454 -0.25 -27.12 -13.96
CA PRO A 454 -0.27 -28.45 -14.59
C PRO A 454 0.61 -29.47 -13.86
N LEU A 455 1.61 -29.00 -13.11
CA LEU A 455 2.55 -29.82 -12.35
C LEU A 455 2.04 -30.18 -10.94
N LYS A 456 0.85 -29.70 -10.58
CA LYS A 456 0.20 -29.90 -9.27
C LYS A 456 1.10 -29.45 -8.11
N LEU A 457 1.73 -28.29 -8.25
CA LEU A 457 2.68 -27.78 -7.25
C LEU A 457 2.06 -27.62 -5.85
N ARG A 458 0.78 -27.25 -5.76
CA ARG A 458 0.07 -27.14 -4.47
C ARG A 458 -0.05 -28.50 -3.76
N ASP A 459 -0.26 -29.58 -4.50
CA ASP A 459 -0.33 -30.95 -3.96
C ASP A 459 1.05 -31.47 -3.51
N ARG A 460 2.12 -30.72 -3.81
CA ARG A 460 3.52 -31.03 -3.46
C ARG A 460 4.09 -30.08 -2.41
N ALA A 461 3.29 -29.11 -1.96
CA ALA A 461 3.74 -28.02 -1.11
C ALA A 461 3.47 -28.35 0.37
N ASN A 462 4.48 -28.88 1.05
CA ASN A 462 4.41 -29.13 2.49
C ASN A 462 4.53 -27.80 3.24
N ALA A 463 3.57 -27.49 4.11
CA ALA A 463 3.70 -26.38 5.05
C ALA A 463 4.83 -26.66 6.04
N VAL A 464 5.77 -25.71 6.19
CA VAL A 464 6.87 -25.77 7.13
C VAL A 464 7.09 -24.39 7.75
N GLY A 465 6.80 -24.26 9.05
CA GLY A 465 6.91 -22.98 9.73
C GLY A 465 6.03 -21.90 9.06
N LEU A 466 6.65 -20.82 8.56
CA LEU A 466 5.94 -19.71 7.89
C LEU A 466 5.80 -19.91 6.37
N LEU A 467 6.40 -20.97 5.80
CA LEU A 467 6.51 -21.17 4.36
C LEU A 467 5.88 -22.48 3.90
N TYR A 468 5.86 -22.67 2.59
CA TYR A 468 5.53 -23.92 1.93
C TYR A 468 6.76 -24.41 1.16
N LYS A 469 7.25 -25.61 1.48
CA LYS A 469 8.37 -26.27 0.79
C LYS A 469 7.83 -27.24 -0.26
N ILE A 470 8.35 -27.16 -1.48
CA ILE A 470 8.02 -28.14 -2.52
C ILE A 470 8.83 -29.40 -2.29
N GLU A 471 8.14 -30.53 -2.20
CA GLU A 471 8.73 -31.85 -2.10
C GLU A 471 8.30 -32.72 -3.29
N PRO A 472 9.23 -33.39 -3.99
CA PRO A 472 8.88 -34.35 -5.05
C PRO A 472 7.96 -35.47 -4.55
N ASN A 473 8.19 -35.90 -3.30
CA ASN A 473 7.39 -36.88 -2.58
C ASN A 473 6.82 -36.22 -1.31
N PRO A 474 5.67 -35.54 -1.41
CA PRO A 474 5.14 -34.75 -0.31
C PRO A 474 4.59 -35.63 0.82
N ASN A 475 4.47 -35.04 2.01
CA ASN A 475 3.81 -35.71 3.13
C ASN A 475 2.32 -35.88 2.80
N PRO A 476 1.68 -37.03 3.05
CA PRO A 476 0.25 -37.20 2.85
C PRO A 476 -0.64 -36.11 3.47
N ARG A 477 -0.21 -35.53 4.61
CA ARG A 477 -0.89 -34.44 5.31
C ARG A 477 -0.43 -33.04 4.89
N LEU A 478 0.57 -32.93 4.01
CA LEU A 478 1.15 -31.68 3.50
C LEU A 478 1.63 -30.71 4.59
N ILE A 479 2.04 -31.24 5.75
CA ILE A 479 2.56 -30.45 6.87
C ILE A 479 3.83 -31.13 7.40
N ASP A 480 4.94 -30.40 7.43
CA ASP A 480 6.15 -30.80 8.17
C ASP A 480 6.08 -30.27 9.59
N VAL A 481 5.38 -31.04 10.44
CA VAL A 481 5.09 -30.67 11.82
C VAL A 481 6.34 -30.60 12.69
N ASN A 482 7.34 -31.45 12.46
CA ASN A 482 8.52 -31.52 13.32
C ASN A 482 9.45 -30.34 13.06
N THR A 483 9.75 -30.05 11.79
CA THR A 483 10.54 -28.88 11.43
C THR A 483 9.79 -27.60 11.81
N GLY A 484 8.48 -27.53 11.52
CA GLY A 484 7.67 -26.38 11.93
C GLY A 484 7.70 -26.13 13.43
N TYR A 485 7.52 -27.17 14.25
CA TYR A 485 7.60 -27.06 15.71
C TYR A 485 8.97 -26.56 16.18
N ASP A 486 10.07 -27.15 15.68
CA ASP A 486 11.43 -26.70 16.02
C ASP A 486 11.66 -25.23 15.67
N MET A 487 11.16 -24.77 14.52
CA MET A 487 11.26 -23.38 14.10
C MET A 487 10.63 -22.44 15.15
N TYR A 488 9.39 -22.68 15.55
CA TYR A 488 8.70 -21.85 16.54
C TYR A 488 9.32 -21.91 17.94
N MET A 489 9.80 -23.09 18.35
CA MET A 489 10.32 -23.27 19.70
C MET A 489 11.74 -22.75 19.87
N ASN A 490 12.59 -22.91 18.85
CA ASN A 490 14.04 -22.77 19.00
C ASN A 490 14.70 -21.76 18.04
N LYS A 491 14.09 -21.42 16.90
CA LYS A 491 14.73 -20.58 15.88
C LYS A 491 14.09 -19.22 15.68
N TYR A 492 12.76 -19.15 15.73
CA TYR A 492 12.05 -17.92 15.43
C TYR A 492 12.22 -16.88 16.51
N LYS A 493 12.35 -15.64 16.04
CA LYS A 493 12.48 -14.43 16.85
C LYS A 493 11.12 -13.77 16.97
N PHE A 494 10.81 -13.30 18.18
CA PHE A 494 9.54 -12.69 18.53
C PHE A 494 9.71 -11.35 19.25
N ASP A 495 10.93 -10.80 19.32
CA ASP A 495 11.16 -9.55 20.05
C ASP A 495 10.24 -8.45 19.52
N GLY A 496 9.53 -7.80 20.46
CA GLY A 496 8.64 -6.68 20.20
C GLY A 496 7.18 -7.06 19.90
N TYR A 497 6.86 -8.34 19.67
CA TYR A 497 5.47 -8.77 19.48
C TYR A 497 4.65 -8.57 20.77
N GLU A 498 5.25 -8.82 21.93
CA GLU A 498 4.68 -8.66 23.26
C GLU A 498 4.53 -7.20 23.71
N ASN A 499 5.09 -6.24 22.98
CA ASN A 499 5.14 -4.84 23.38
C ASN A 499 3.92 -4.05 22.87
N SER A 500 2.99 -3.73 23.78
CA SER A 500 1.79 -2.93 23.46
C SER A 500 2.10 -1.51 22.99
N GLU A 501 3.23 -0.94 23.39
CA GLU A 501 3.65 0.42 23.03
C GLU A 501 4.17 0.53 21.59
N VAL A 502 4.32 -0.59 20.88
CA VAL A 502 4.68 -0.54 19.46
C VAL A 502 3.43 -0.28 18.63
N TYR A 503 3.40 0.89 18.02
CA TYR A 503 2.31 1.27 17.14
C TYR A 503 2.17 0.32 15.93
N ARG A 504 0.98 -0.24 15.72
CA ARG A 504 0.62 -1.09 14.58
C ARG A 504 -0.78 -0.75 14.08
N ASP A 505 -0.84 -0.31 12.83
CA ASP A 505 -2.09 -0.16 12.11
C ASP A 505 -2.70 -1.52 11.73
N GLU A 506 -3.90 -1.50 11.15
CA GLU A 506 -4.60 -2.71 10.74
C GLU A 506 -3.85 -3.54 9.70
N ASN A 507 -3.14 -2.87 8.78
CA ASN A 507 -2.40 -3.56 7.73
C ASN A 507 -1.21 -4.33 8.31
N ALA A 508 -0.42 -3.68 9.17
CA ALA A 508 0.68 -4.32 9.88
C ALA A 508 0.18 -5.49 10.72
N THR A 509 -0.88 -5.27 11.50
CA THR A 509 -1.51 -6.32 12.31
C THR A 509 -1.96 -7.51 11.45
N GLY A 510 -2.62 -7.23 10.34
CA GLY A 510 -3.10 -8.23 9.39
C GLY A 510 -1.98 -9.06 8.75
N VAL A 511 -0.82 -8.47 8.46
CA VAL A 511 0.36 -9.21 7.96
C VAL A 511 0.85 -10.21 8.99
N PHE A 512 0.91 -9.82 10.27
CA PHE A 512 1.48 -10.66 11.32
C PHE A 512 0.55 -11.77 11.81
N LEU A 513 -0.76 -11.71 11.49
CA LEU A 513 -1.67 -12.84 11.72
C LEU A 513 -1.17 -14.15 11.09
N GLY A 514 -0.42 -14.08 9.98
CA GLY A 514 0.20 -15.24 9.35
C GLY A 514 1.11 -16.03 10.30
N VAL A 515 1.76 -15.37 11.26
CA VAL A 515 2.60 -16.04 12.27
C VAL A 515 1.75 -16.92 13.19
N GLY A 516 0.60 -16.42 13.64
CA GLY A 516 -0.31 -17.18 14.49
C GLY A 516 -1.05 -18.28 13.73
N ILE A 517 -1.53 -18.00 12.51
CA ILE A 517 -2.25 -18.97 11.67
C ILE A 517 -1.38 -20.20 11.37
N ASN A 518 -0.09 -19.99 11.08
CA ASN A 518 0.83 -21.10 10.82
C ASN A 518 1.18 -21.88 12.11
N ALA A 519 1.22 -21.22 13.27
CA ALA A 519 1.37 -21.92 14.55
C ALA A 519 0.16 -22.81 14.85
N ILE A 520 -1.06 -22.33 14.59
CA ILE A 520 -2.29 -23.14 14.72
C ILE A 520 -2.27 -24.35 13.79
N ARG A 521 -1.74 -24.20 12.57
CA ARG A 521 -1.60 -25.34 11.65
C ARG A 521 -0.74 -26.45 12.26
N ILE A 522 0.38 -26.09 12.88
CA ILE A 522 1.28 -27.04 13.55
C ILE A 522 0.59 -27.63 14.79
N TYR A 523 -0.07 -26.80 15.60
CA TYR A 523 -0.84 -27.24 16.77
C TYR A 523 -1.88 -28.30 16.39
N ASN A 524 -2.72 -28.02 15.39
CA ASN A 524 -3.76 -28.95 14.94
C ASN A 524 -3.17 -30.27 14.43
N GLU A 525 -2.03 -30.21 13.73
CA GLU A 525 -1.36 -31.42 13.24
C GLU A 525 -0.76 -32.27 14.36
N LEU A 526 -0.26 -31.64 15.43
CA LEU A 526 0.19 -32.32 16.64
C LEU A 526 -0.98 -33.02 17.35
N ILE A 527 -2.12 -32.34 17.51
CA ILE A 527 -3.35 -32.93 18.07
C ILE A 527 -3.82 -34.12 17.20
N ASN A 528 -3.86 -33.96 15.88
CA ASN A 528 -4.22 -35.03 14.94
C ASN A 528 -3.24 -36.22 14.95
N SER A 529 -2.05 -36.02 15.48
CA SER A 529 -1.01 -37.04 15.65
C SER A 529 -0.95 -37.59 17.09
N ASN A 530 -1.92 -37.22 17.94
CA ASN A 530 -1.99 -37.54 19.37
C ASN A 530 -0.80 -37.04 20.19
N ASP A 531 -0.10 -36.00 19.74
CA ASP A 531 1.01 -35.38 20.45
C ASP A 531 0.54 -34.11 21.19
N ASN A 532 -0.28 -34.35 22.21
CA ASN A 532 -0.89 -33.27 22.97
C ASN A 532 0.16 -32.48 23.76
N GLU A 533 1.23 -33.13 24.23
CA GLU A 533 2.27 -32.44 25.01
C GLU A 533 2.98 -31.36 24.20
N ARG A 534 3.40 -31.66 22.97
CA ARG A 534 4.01 -30.64 22.10
C ARG A 534 2.99 -29.59 21.69
N ALA A 535 1.74 -29.98 21.42
CA ALA A 535 0.68 -29.04 21.08
C ALA A 535 0.48 -27.99 22.19
N THR A 536 0.30 -28.42 23.44
CA THR A 536 0.16 -27.53 24.60
C THR A 536 1.38 -26.61 24.75
N LYS A 537 2.60 -27.15 24.67
CA LYS A 537 3.84 -26.35 24.76
C LYS A 537 3.94 -25.28 23.66
N LEU A 538 3.52 -25.61 22.44
CA LEU A 538 3.48 -24.63 21.36
C LEU A 538 2.46 -23.51 21.65
N ALA A 539 1.26 -23.88 22.10
CA ALA A 539 0.23 -22.91 22.43
C ALA A 539 0.69 -21.96 23.55
N GLU A 540 1.25 -22.49 24.63
CA GLU A 540 1.84 -21.72 25.73
C GLU A 540 2.97 -20.80 25.26
N LYS A 541 3.86 -21.30 24.38
CA LYS A 541 4.94 -20.49 23.79
C LYS A 541 4.38 -19.32 23.00
N ILE A 542 3.41 -19.55 22.11
CA ILE A 542 2.81 -18.50 21.29
C ILE A 542 2.09 -17.46 22.14
N ILE A 543 1.32 -17.90 23.14
CA ILE A 543 0.69 -16.99 24.11
C ILE A 543 1.74 -16.13 24.82
N SER A 544 2.89 -16.70 25.17
CA SER A 544 3.95 -15.95 25.86
C SER A 544 4.66 -14.92 24.96
N VAL A 545 4.83 -15.19 23.66
CA VAL A 545 5.68 -14.37 22.77
C VAL A 545 4.89 -13.57 21.73
N TYR A 546 3.62 -13.91 21.52
CA TYR A 546 2.68 -13.23 20.64
C TYR A 546 1.30 -13.16 21.32
N PRO A 547 1.22 -12.50 22.50
CA PRO A 547 0.08 -12.58 23.42
C PRO A 547 -1.21 -11.96 22.88
N GLU A 548 -1.13 -11.07 21.90
CA GLU A 548 -2.30 -10.48 21.23
C GLU A 548 -3.01 -11.45 20.27
N TYR A 549 -2.42 -12.62 19.98
CA TYR A 549 -3.01 -13.61 19.09
C TYR A 549 -4.06 -14.49 19.80
N TRP A 550 -5.28 -13.95 19.94
CA TRP A 550 -6.38 -14.52 20.72
C TRP A 550 -6.76 -15.98 20.39
N GLN A 551 -6.59 -16.40 19.13
CA GLN A 551 -7.05 -17.73 18.68
C GLN A 551 -6.30 -18.86 19.38
N MET A 552 -5.05 -18.62 19.79
CA MET A 552 -4.28 -19.61 20.54
C MET A 552 -4.83 -19.81 21.95
N TYR A 553 -5.34 -18.74 22.59
CA TYR A 553 -6.02 -18.83 23.87
C TYR A 553 -7.28 -19.70 23.76
N MET A 554 -8.05 -19.59 22.67
CA MET A 554 -9.25 -20.42 22.48
C MET A 554 -8.91 -21.90 22.41
N LEU A 555 -7.86 -22.26 21.67
CA LEU A 555 -7.45 -23.65 21.50
C LEU A 555 -6.97 -24.25 22.83
N LEU A 556 -6.17 -23.50 23.59
CA LEU A 556 -5.68 -23.94 24.89
C LEU A 556 -6.80 -23.98 25.95
N ALA A 557 -7.73 -23.02 25.91
CA ALA A 557 -8.92 -23.01 26.76
C ALA A 557 -9.84 -24.21 26.49
N ASP A 558 -10.07 -24.57 25.22
CA ASP A 558 -10.82 -25.79 24.87
C ASP A 558 -10.13 -27.06 25.41
N GLU A 559 -8.79 -27.12 25.35
CA GLU A 559 -8.03 -28.22 25.93
C GLU A 559 -8.22 -28.33 27.46
N TYR A 560 -8.13 -27.21 28.18
CA TYR A 560 -8.35 -27.18 29.64
C TYR A 560 -9.80 -27.45 30.02
N SER A 561 -10.75 -26.93 29.25
CA SER A 561 -12.18 -27.20 29.41
C SER A 561 -12.50 -28.69 29.30
N LYS A 562 -11.92 -29.38 28.31
CA LYS A 562 -12.03 -30.85 28.16
C LYS A 562 -11.44 -31.62 29.33
N LYS A 563 -10.45 -31.05 30.04
CA LYS A 563 -9.88 -31.60 31.28
C LYS A 563 -10.66 -31.20 32.54
N GLY A 564 -11.69 -30.36 32.42
CA GLY A 564 -12.50 -29.85 33.53
C GLY A 564 -11.82 -28.74 34.35
N ASP A 565 -10.73 -28.15 33.86
CA ASP A 565 -9.97 -27.11 34.56
C ASP A 565 -10.51 -25.71 34.21
N THR A 566 -11.66 -25.37 34.80
CA THR A 566 -12.34 -24.09 34.56
C THR A 566 -11.59 -22.89 35.13
N THR A 567 -10.74 -23.11 36.15
CA THR A 567 -9.88 -22.07 36.72
C THR A 567 -8.85 -21.59 35.70
N LYS A 568 -8.13 -22.51 35.06
CA LYS A 568 -7.17 -22.13 34.01
C LYS A 568 -7.82 -21.48 32.80
N VAL A 569 -9.00 -21.96 32.40
CA VAL A 569 -9.77 -21.33 31.31
C VAL A 569 -10.05 -19.86 31.64
N ARG A 570 -10.54 -19.58 32.86
CA ARG A 570 -10.78 -18.20 33.31
C ARG A 570 -9.49 -17.38 33.32
N GLU A 571 -8.39 -17.92 33.89
CA GLU A 571 -7.09 -17.23 33.93
C GLU A 571 -6.58 -16.85 32.53
N LEU A 572 -6.74 -17.73 31.54
CA LEU A 572 -6.37 -17.46 30.15
C LEU A 572 -7.15 -16.28 29.57
N PHE A 573 -8.47 -16.26 29.75
CA PHE A 573 -9.30 -15.18 29.23
C PHE A 573 -9.08 -13.86 29.97
N THR A 574 -8.85 -13.89 31.28
CA THR A 574 -8.46 -12.69 32.03
C THR A 574 -7.13 -12.12 31.50
N SER A 575 -6.11 -12.96 31.31
CA SER A 575 -4.83 -12.54 30.73
C SER A 575 -4.97 -11.98 29.31
N LEU A 576 -5.83 -12.58 28.48
CA LEU A 576 -6.11 -12.09 27.13
C LEU A 576 -6.79 -10.72 27.14
N VAL A 577 -7.77 -10.51 28.02
CA VAL A 577 -8.43 -9.20 28.20
C VAL A 577 -7.40 -8.15 28.60
N ASP A 578 -6.58 -8.41 29.63
CA ASP A 578 -5.57 -7.46 30.11
C ASP A 578 -4.57 -7.09 28.99
N THR A 579 -4.15 -8.10 28.22
CA THR A 579 -3.26 -7.92 27.07
C THR A 579 -3.91 -7.04 26.02
N LEU A 580 -5.09 -7.42 25.52
CA LEU A 580 -5.75 -6.71 24.42
C LEU A 580 -6.23 -5.31 24.83
N ASP A 581 -6.57 -5.08 26.10
CA ASP A 581 -6.83 -3.74 26.62
C ASP A 581 -5.58 -2.86 26.52
N ALA A 582 -4.40 -3.38 26.89
CA ALA A 582 -3.15 -2.64 26.75
C ALA A 582 -2.81 -2.34 25.28
N PHE A 583 -2.94 -3.34 24.39
CA PHE A 583 -2.69 -3.14 22.96
C PHE A 583 -3.67 -2.14 22.32
N LEU A 584 -4.95 -2.18 22.70
CA LEU A 584 -5.95 -1.24 22.21
C LEU A 584 -5.73 0.17 22.77
N ALA A 585 -5.30 0.32 24.03
CA ALA A 585 -5.02 1.62 24.62
C ALA A 585 -3.90 2.37 23.89
N SER A 586 -2.86 1.66 23.45
CA SER A 586 -1.75 2.25 22.69
C SER A 586 -2.07 2.36 21.18
N ASN A 587 -3.09 1.66 20.68
CA ASN A 587 -3.48 1.62 19.27
C ASN A 587 -5.00 1.73 19.10
N GLU A 588 -5.58 2.87 19.50
CA GLU A 588 -7.03 3.02 19.63
C GLU A 588 -7.81 2.79 18.33
N GLU A 589 -7.21 3.08 17.17
CA GLU A 589 -7.84 2.88 15.86
C GLU A 589 -7.75 1.44 15.33
N ASN A 590 -7.02 0.54 15.99
CA ASN A 590 -6.85 -0.83 15.53
C ASN A 590 -8.12 -1.67 15.73
N ILE A 591 -8.86 -1.88 14.65
CA ILE A 591 -10.12 -2.63 14.69
C ILE A 591 -9.92 -4.11 15.08
N PHE A 592 -8.77 -4.73 14.77
CA PHE A 592 -8.53 -6.14 15.15
C PHE A 592 -8.48 -6.30 16.67
N TYR A 593 -7.69 -5.49 17.37
CA TYR A 593 -7.62 -5.55 18.84
C TYR A 593 -8.97 -5.29 19.48
N ARG A 594 -9.73 -4.31 18.98
CA ARG A 594 -11.08 -4.03 19.46
C ARG A 594 -12.01 -5.24 19.32
N GLN A 595 -11.95 -5.95 18.19
CA GLN A 595 -12.78 -7.14 17.98
C GLN A 595 -12.37 -8.29 18.90
N ASP A 596 -11.09 -8.56 18.97
CA ASP A 596 -10.54 -9.69 19.73
C ASP A 596 -10.78 -9.47 21.23
N LEU A 597 -10.67 -8.22 21.69
CA LEU A 597 -11.03 -7.82 23.04
C LEU A 597 -12.52 -8.00 23.31
N GLY A 598 -13.36 -7.64 22.33
CA GLY A 598 -14.80 -7.88 22.38
C GLY A 598 -15.15 -9.36 22.57
N LEU A 599 -14.50 -10.26 21.81
CA LEU A 599 -14.64 -11.70 21.96
C LEU A 599 -14.19 -12.18 23.35
N ALA A 600 -13.02 -11.71 23.81
CA ALA A 600 -12.48 -12.08 25.11
C ALA A 600 -13.41 -11.68 26.27
N TYR A 601 -14.02 -10.49 26.19
CA TYR A 601 -15.01 -10.04 27.17
C TYR A 601 -16.30 -10.85 27.16
N VAL A 602 -16.80 -11.25 25.98
CA VAL A 602 -17.99 -12.11 25.88
C VAL A 602 -17.74 -13.46 26.53
N GLU A 603 -16.59 -14.08 26.26
CA GLU A 603 -16.22 -15.38 26.87
C GLU A 603 -16.00 -15.27 28.38
N LEU A 604 -15.30 -14.23 28.84
CA LEU A 604 -15.08 -14.00 30.27
C LEU A 604 -16.40 -13.74 31.01
N GLY A 605 -17.30 -12.93 30.43
CA GLY A 605 -18.64 -12.69 30.96
C GLY A 605 -19.48 -13.97 31.03
N ARG A 606 -19.36 -14.86 30.04
CA ARG A 606 -20.01 -16.18 30.05
C ARG A 606 -19.46 -17.08 31.16
N LEU A 607 -18.14 -17.13 31.35
CA LEU A 607 -17.50 -17.93 32.40
C LEU A 607 -17.87 -17.45 33.81
N ASP A 608 -17.99 -16.13 33.98
CA ASP A 608 -18.29 -15.50 35.27
C ASP A 608 -19.78 -15.32 35.54
N ASN A 609 -20.64 -15.63 34.55
CA ASN A 609 -22.06 -15.25 34.53
C ASN A 609 -22.29 -13.74 34.78
N ASP A 610 -21.40 -12.90 34.25
CA ASP A 610 -21.46 -11.43 34.35
C ASP A 610 -21.97 -10.81 33.05
N ASN A 611 -23.26 -10.44 33.05
CA ASN A 611 -23.90 -9.77 31.93
C ASN A 611 -23.24 -8.41 31.59
N THR A 612 -22.62 -7.73 32.55
CA THR A 612 -21.96 -6.44 32.33
C THR A 612 -20.76 -6.60 31.40
N LEU A 613 -19.94 -7.64 31.65
CA LEU A 613 -18.79 -7.96 30.80
C LEU A 613 -19.24 -8.40 29.40
N THR A 614 -20.28 -9.23 29.34
CA THR A 614 -20.86 -9.67 28.06
C THR A 614 -21.34 -8.48 27.22
N GLU A 615 -22.08 -7.53 27.81
CA GLU A 615 -22.54 -6.33 27.09
C GLU A 615 -21.39 -5.41 26.70
N LYS A 616 -20.33 -5.30 27.52
CA LYS A 616 -19.11 -4.58 27.17
C LYS A 616 -18.44 -5.21 25.94
N GLY A 617 -18.34 -6.53 25.89
CA GLY A 617 -17.77 -7.27 24.76
C GLY A 617 -18.57 -7.09 23.46
N VAL A 618 -19.91 -7.21 23.53
CA VAL A 618 -20.79 -6.98 22.38
C VAL A 618 -20.68 -5.55 21.86
N LYS A 619 -20.55 -4.56 22.76
CA LYS A 619 -20.34 -3.16 22.35
C LYS A 619 -19.04 -3.00 21.55
N TYR A 620 -17.93 -3.58 22.00
CA TYR A 620 -16.67 -3.51 21.24
C TYR A 620 -16.78 -4.15 19.85
N LEU A 621 -17.46 -5.29 19.74
CA LEU A 621 -17.71 -5.95 18.45
C LEU A 621 -18.54 -5.07 17.51
N TRP A 622 -19.56 -4.39 18.04
CA TRP A 622 -20.35 -3.42 17.28
C TRP A 622 -19.54 -2.21 16.85
N ASP A 623 -18.78 -1.60 17.76
CA ASP A 623 -17.95 -0.43 17.47
C ASP A 623 -16.90 -0.76 16.39
N ALA A 624 -16.32 -1.96 16.44
CA ALA A 624 -15.42 -2.46 15.41
C ALA A 624 -16.10 -2.69 14.06
N PHE A 625 -17.28 -3.32 14.04
CA PHE A 625 -18.04 -3.55 12.81
C PHE A 625 -18.54 -2.24 12.19
N ALA A 626 -19.00 -1.30 13.01
CA ALA A 626 -19.47 0.02 12.55
C ALA A 626 -18.32 0.87 11.97
N ALA A 627 -17.09 0.72 12.47
CA ALA A 627 -15.92 1.40 11.94
C ALA A 627 -15.54 0.92 10.53
N ASN A 628 -15.76 -0.36 10.20
CA ASN A 628 -15.58 -0.90 8.86
C ASN A 628 -16.66 -1.94 8.50
N PRO A 629 -17.86 -1.49 8.08
CA PRO A 629 -18.97 -2.40 7.78
C PRO A 629 -18.77 -3.24 6.51
N ASN A 630 -17.68 -3.02 5.77
CA ASN A 630 -17.29 -3.86 4.64
C ASN A 630 -16.40 -5.05 5.06
N SER A 631 -15.94 -5.10 6.31
CA SER A 631 -15.04 -6.14 6.80
C SER A 631 -15.78 -7.45 7.08
N ASN A 632 -15.47 -8.49 6.32
CA ASN A 632 -15.99 -9.84 6.55
C ASN A 632 -15.56 -10.41 7.91
N TYR A 633 -14.34 -10.11 8.37
CA TYR A 633 -13.83 -10.53 9.68
C TYR A 633 -14.65 -9.89 10.81
N ALA A 634 -14.92 -8.58 10.73
CA ALA A 634 -15.72 -7.86 11.71
C ALA A 634 -17.14 -8.42 11.81
N PHE A 635 -17.77 -8.61 10.65
CA PHE A 635 -19.12 -9.15 10.56
C PHE A 635 -19.20 -10.57 11.15
N ARG A 636 -18.24 -11.45 10.82
CA ARG A 636 -18.26 -12.84 11.29
C ARG A 636 -18.11 -12.97 12.80
N LYS A 637 -17.20 -12.21 13.42
CA LYS A 637 -17.00 -12.21 14.88
C LYS A 637 -18.22 -11.66 15.62
N LEU A 638 -18.77 -10.53 15.15
CA LEU A 638 -20.01 -9.99 15.70
C LEU A 638 -21.16 -10.99 15.56
N TYR A 639 -21.32 -11.57 14.36
CA TYR A 639 -22.36 -12.55 14.09
C TYR A 639 -22.26 -13.78 14.99
N SER A 640 -21.07 -14.38 15.13
CA SER A 640 -20.90 -15.58 15.98
C SER A 640 -21.29 -15.30 17.43
N SER A 641 -20.84 -14.17 17.99
CA SER A 641 -21.18 -13.80 19.37
C SER A 641 -22.67 -13.47 19.54
N LEU A 642 -23.29 -12.77 18.59
CA LEU A 642 -24.73 -12.48 18.67
C LEU A 642 -25.60 -13.74 18.54
N VAL A 643 -25.18 -14.73 17.74
CA VAL A 643 -25.86 -16.03 17.62
C VAL A 643 -25.81 -16.77 18.94
N GLU A 644 -24.63 -16.86 19.54
CA GLU A 644 -24.44 -17.54 20.82
C GLU A 644 -25.27 -16.90 21.94
N LEU A 645 -25.40 -15.57 21.92
CA LEU A 645 -26.21 -14.80 22.86
C LEU A 645 -27.72 -14.74 22.51
N GLY A 646 -28.14 -15.28 21.37
CA GLY A 646 -29.55 -15.26 20.93
C GLY A 646 -30.08 -13.86 20.54
N ARG A 647 -29.23 -12.92 20.14
CA ARG A 647 -29.56 -11.51 19.85
C ARG A 647 -30.01 -11.30 18.39
N PHE A 648 -31.10 -11.95 17.99
CA PHE A 648 -31.52 -12.01 16.58
C PHE A 648 -31.85 -10.66 15.91
N SER A 649 -32.39 -9.69 16.65
CA SER A 649 -32.67 -8.35 16.09
C SER A 649 -31.41 -7.62 15.64
N GLU A 650 -30.32 -7.79 16.39
CA GLU A 650 -29.03 -7.18 16.09
C GLU A 650 -28.32 -7.88 14.93
N ILE A 651 -28.48 -9.20 14.82
CA ILE A 651 -28.01 -9.95 13.64
C ILE A 651 -28.65 -9.38 12.37
N GLN A 652 -29.96 -9.10 12.38
CA GLN A 652 -30.64 -8.50 11.23
C GLN A 652 -30.10 -7.11 10.90
N GLN A 653 -29.83 -6.29 11.91
CA GLN A 653 -29.23 -4.96 11.73
C GLN A 653 -27.83 -5.06 11.12
N ALA A 654 -26.97 -5.91 11.66
CA ALA A 654 -25.61 -6.12 11.17
C ALA A 654 -25.61 -6.65 9.73
N ALA A 655 -26.48 -7.63 9.43
CA ALA A 655 -26.63 -8.17 8.09
C ALA A 655 -27.09 -7.12 7.08
N LYS A 656 -28.02 -6.25 7.46
CA LYS A 656 -28.49 -5.15 6.60
C LYS A 656 -27.35 -4.17 6.28
N MET A 657 -26.57 -3.77 7.28
CA MET A 657 -25.41 -2.89 7.09
C MET A 657 -24.34 -3.55 6.20
N TYR A 658 -24.02 -4.82 6.46
CA TYR A 658 -23.04 -5.59 5.69
C TYR A 658 -23.45 -5.73 4.21
N ALA A 659 -24.76 -5.90 3.96
CA ALA A 659 -25.35 -6.03 2.63
C ALA A 659 -25.36 -4.73 1.78
N GLU A 660 -25.11 -3.56 2.37
CA GLU A 660 -25.02 -2.30 1.61
C GLU A 660 -23.86 -2.32 0.60
N TYR A 661 -22.83 -3.11 0.89
CA TYR A 661 -21.69 -3.33 0.01
C TYR A 661 -21.96 -4.52 -0.91
N LYS A 662 -22.02 -4.28 -2.22
CA LYS A 662 -22.36 -5.31 -3.22
C LYS A 662 -21.43 -6.52 -3.20
N ILE A 663 -20.16 -6.33 -2.81
CA ILE A 663 -19.19 -7.42 -2.71
C ILE A 663 -19.59 -8.44 -1.63
N ASN A 664 -20.19 -7.96 -0.54
CA ASN A 664 -20.59 -8.76 0.61
C ASN A 664 -21.83 -9.60 0.34
N LEU A 665 -22.63 -9.25 -0.68
CA LEU A 665 -23.74 -10.09 -1.13
C LEU A 665 -23.29 -11.48 -1.57
N LYS A 666 -22.01 -11.71 -1.87
CA LYS A 666 -21.47 -13.04 -2.18
C LYS A 666 -21.06 -13.85 -0.94
N ASP A 667 -21.09 -13.25 0.26
CA ASP A 667 -20.69 -13.96 1.48
C ASP A 667 -21.72 -15.07 1.81
N PRO A 668 -21.27 -16.31 2.07
CA PRO A 668 -22.17 -17.45 2.32
C PRO A 668 -23.10 -17.26 3.52
N ILE A 669 -22.64 -16.63 4.59
CA ILE A 669 -23.44 -16.42 5.82
C ILE A 669 -24.54 -15.41 5.51
N LEU A 670 -24.21 -14.33 4.81
CA LEU A 670 -25.19 -13.34 4.39
C LEU A 670 -26.22 -13.92 3.41
N GLN A 671 -25.79 -14.73 2.45
CA GLN A 671 -26.68 -15.44 1.52
C GLN A 671 -27.67 -16.36 2.26
N GLN A 672 -27.18 -17.10 3.25
CA GLN A 672 -28.01 -17.95 4.11
C GLN A 672 -29.06 -17.14 4.89
N MET A 673 -28.71 -15.96 5.40
CA MET A 673 -29.65 -15.06 6.08
C MET A 673 -30.69 -14.44 5.15
N LEU A 674 -30.29 -14.11 3.92
CA LEU A 674 -31.15 -13.49 2.91
C LEU A 674 -32.03 -14.50 2.16
N GLY A 675 -31.90 -15.80 2.44
CA GLY A 675 -32.68 -16.86 1.78
C GLY A 675 -32.27 -17.10 0.31
N SER A 676 -31.04 -16.76 -0.06
CA SER A 676 -30.52 -16.93 -1.42
C SER A 676 -29.48 -18.07 -1.43
N SER A 677 -29.64 -19.03 -2.36
CA SER A 677 -28.74 -20.20 -2.42
C SER A 677 -27.36 -19.79 -2.93
N PRO A 678 -26.26 -20.24 -2.31
CA PRO A 678 -24.92 -19.94 -2.80
C PRO A 678 -24.75 -20.49 -4.23
N PRO A 679 -24.10 -19.77 -5.14
CA PRO A 679 -23.75 -20.32 -6.44
C PRO A 679 -22.87 -21.56 -6.22
N SER A 680 -23.32 -22.70 -6.75
CA SER A 680 -22.66 -23.99 -6.66
C SER A 680 -21.24 -23.91 -7.21
N GLY A 681 -20.22 -23.95 -6.33
CA GLY A 681 -18.84 -24.02 -6.80
C GLY A 681 -17.71 -23.62 -5.85
N MET A 682 -17.96 -23.21 -4.59
CA MET A 682 -16.86 -22.83 -3.69
C MET A 682 -16.95 -23.52 -2.34
N TYR A 683 -16.53 -24.79 -2.34
CA TYR A 683 -15.91 -25.44 -1.17
C TYR A 683 -14.78 -26.34 -1.66
N ALA A 684 -13.54 -25.97 -1.33
CA ALA A 684 -12.43 -26.89 -1.07
C ALA A 684 -11.36 -26.11 -0.28
N PRO A 685 -10.71 -26.74 0.72
CA PRO A 685 -10.13 -26.08 1.89
C PRO A 685 -8.93 -25.15 1.65
#